data_AF-A0A2U2SCK1-F1
#
_entry.id   AF-A0A2U2SCK1-F1
#
_cell.length_a   1.000
_cell.length_b   1.000
_cell.length_c   1.000
_cell.angle_alpha   90.00
_cell.angle_beta   90.00
_cell.angle_gamma   90.00
#
_symmetry.space_group_name_H-M   'P 1'
#
loop_
_entity.id
_entity.type
_entity.pdbx_description
1 polymer ?
#
loop_
_entity_poly.entity_id
_entity_poly.type
_entity_poly.pdbx_seq_one_letter_code
_entity_poly.pdbx_strand_id
1 'polypeptide(L)'
;MITVMVVLFIIFLAFAAYLFLCLYWRKKIMDECQKMGDQLRDLEKKIQELVVLRRSFDTYQEEPFVTSLLDIDDRLEKIGKELRARFEQYVQHRQWQAHLDASPWYSPMRWNLINLRRYWRHCREDRQKNEALETNIEQTYARFDQVKEFPWSIALQAREVSEYIQQAKLLLSELASFGLHGEAYSNSFNRVREIEGTAKQIPIYFLMDPYEKIIAEVNQEDVRDVYEIVRKALPDILSIIQQAEIWKNRYLALEKQAELAQKELQRSAQLMSFLTEEIDLKTEKQRFEQWKDQLAAFEEQRKNLAVEGINDLASQMSHLIHEVRSNQRTLRQSRQNFFQFQRLIQANENLIAQIQDRFETLAQGTLKIEWDQSGERFRQLLDDFRVLSATKKPYPIPLLSQFVNEAMKIHHALLDVDRQTAHIASMHRSLDEMVNSPELKQSAEWIEAAKNLAASIRPYDPRNWPNRDWVLGFERQLQEVEAALRYWNENLAQPALSESSIEQVSFAIEEVYRQSLIFRERMNVIERVFRNLVNSENQSLALLKTARNQFAQITMFVLSQPLLAERAEKEIVQFDHRFDLCESAFQQREKDTLARKQAKLQQLIADVELAANRWMSVVENDCLKMLSDLEKRVDRLERIGQFDDGLIHRALQLIDRRERIFDFRQTARVNIPMEKMVLAMKKVFDTWQESFAVSKQLAEQIESPLLSIYQEFETLRQNAQAKFIEIERLIPAQRKWPPNSLMLTVERNEIAQLEEKWQQLRNQVTSVIHFVRALSEMVASYRSLLEKFLQYEQWAIQEQARIERIEVDIQRLDRLWEIQQRRYAQVPEIAGQIQDLRQKAAKEVDSLRQYWLTNASRRPPSVDYDLVLRKLIELSRQLANAKVIVVNELGQQEVMDINGQVIRKL
;
A
#
# COMPACT_ATOMS: atom_id res chain seq x y z
N MET A 1 -68.89 45.73 1.50
CA MET A 1 -69.90 46.64 0.90
C MET A 1 -69.43 47.26 -0.41
N ILE A 2 -68.20 47.81 -0.51
CA ILE A 2 -67.68 48.42 -1.76
C ILE A 2 -67.65 47.41 -2.94
N THR A 3 -67.31 46.15 -2.67
CA THR A 3 -67.28 45.09 -3.70
C THR A 3 -68.64 44.78 -4.31
N VAL A 4 -69.73 44.88 -3.56
CA VAL A 4 -71.09 44.60 -4.07
C VAL A 4 -71.58 45.71 -5.00
N MET A 5 -71.27 46.97 -4.69
CA MET A 5 -71.61 48.13 -5.53
C MET A 5 -70.87 48.11 -6.87
N VAL A 6 -69.59 47.74 -6.89
CA VAL A 6 -68.82 47.61 -8.14
C VAL A 6 -69.38 46.50 -9.03
N VAL A 7 -69.75 45.36 -8.45
CA VAL A 7 -70.37 44.26 -9.20
C VAL A 7 -71.72 44.68 -9.80
N LEU A 8 -72.57 45.41 -9.07
CA LEU A 8 -73.83 45.93 -9.60
C LEU A 8 -73.63 46.93 -10.75
N PHE A 9 -72.63 47.81 -10.66
CA PHE A 9 -72.32 48.76 -11.74
C PHE A 9 -71.82 48.05 -13.01
N ILE A 10 -70.97 47.03 -12.86
CA ILE A 10 -70.49 46.21 -13.99
C ILE A 10 -71.67 45.48 -14.65
N ILE A 11 -72.61 44.93 -13.87
CA ILE A 11 -73.81 44.26 -14.40
C ILE A 11 -74.67 45.26 -15.19
N PHE A 12 -74.84 46.50 -14.72
CA PHE A 12 -75.61 47.52 -15.43
C PHE A 12 -74.96 47.92 -16.76
N LEU A 13 -73.64 48.12 -16.77
CA LEU A 13 -72.87 48.42 -17.99
C LEU A 13 -72.95 47.28 -19.01
N ALA A 14 -72.85 46.03 -18.54
CA ALA A 14 -73.01 44.84 -19.38
C ALA A 14 -74.42 44.76 -20.00
N PHE A 15 -75.46 45.10 -19.23
CA PHE A 15 -76.84 45.12 -19.72
C PHE A 15 -77.07 46.21 -20.79
N ALA A 16 -76.55 47.42 -20.58
CA ALA A 16 -76.66 48.51 -21.55
C ALA A 16 -75.93 48.19 -22.87
N ALA A 17 -74.72 47.61 -22.78
CA ALA A 17 -73.96 47.16 -23.95
C ALA A 17 -74.70 46.07 -24.74
N TYR A 18 -75.31 45.10 -24.04
CA TYR A 18 -76.11 44.05 -24.66
C TYR A 18 -77.31 44.60 -25.45
N LEU A 19 -77.99 45.59 -24.88
CA LEU A 19 -79.18 46.20 -25.50
C LEU A 19 -78.81 47.02 -26.74
N PHE A 20 -77.73 47.81 -26.68
CA PHE A 20 -77.23 48.55 -27.83
C PHE A 20 -76.87 47.62 -29.00
N LEU A 21 -76.19 46.51 -28.70
CA LEU A 21 -75.86 45.49 -29.70
C LEU A 21 -77.12 44.92 -30.37
N CYS A 22 -78.17 44.62 -29.61
CA CYS A 22 -79.42 44.11 -30.18
C CYS A 22 -80.10 45.12 -31.13
N LEU A 23 -80.15 46.40 -30.76
CA LEU A 23 -80.70 47.46 -31.62
C LEU A 23 -79.89 47.63 -32.92
N TYR A 24 -78.56 47.57 -32.82
CA TYR A 24 -77.67 47.66 -33.98
C TYR A 24 -77.94 46.55 -35.00
N TRP A 25 -78.04 45.30 -34.56
CA TRP A 25 -78.31 44.17 -35.47
C TRP A 25 -79.70 44.24 -36.09
N ARG A 26 -80.72 44.70 -35.37
CA ARG A 26 -82.08 44.83 -35.93
C ARG A 26 -82.14 45.84 -37.07
N LYS A 27 -81.44 46.98 -36.96
CA LYS A 27 -81.33 47.96 -38.05
C LYS A 27 -80.61 47.36 -39.27
N LYS A 28 -79.54 46.60 -39.04
CA LYS A 28 -78.80 45.90 -40.11
C LYS A 28 -79.65 44.89 -40.88
N ILE A 29 -80.57 44.18 -40.22
CA ILE A 29 -81.49 43.22 -40.88
C ILE A 29 -82.44 43.96 -41.83
N MET A 30 -83.02 45.07 -41.37
CA MET A 30 -83.96 45.86 -42.17
C MET A 30 -83.32 46.38 -43.46
N ASP A 31 -82.11 46.92 -43.37
CA ASP A 31 -81.39 47.43 -44.54
C ASP A 31 -81.05 46.33 -45.56
N GLU A 32 -80.69 45.12 -45.11
CA GLU A 32 -80.39 44.00 -46.02
C GLU A 32 -81.65 43.44 -46.68
N CYS A 33 -82.75 43.35 -45.93
CA CYS A 33 -84.02 42.88 -46.48
C CYS A 33 -84.50 43.81 -47.60
N GLN A 34 -84.44 45.14 -47.40
CA GLN A 34 -84.85 46.10 -48.44
C GLN A 34 -84.01 45.95 -49.72
N LYS A 35 -82.68 45.85 -49.58
CA LYS A 35 -81.79 45.69 -50.75
C LYS A 35 -82.01 44.38 -51.51
N MET A 36 -82.36 43.30 -50.80
CA MET A 36 -82.71 42.03 -51.44
C MET A 36 -83.94 42.19 -52.35
N GLY A 37 -84.95 42.95 -51.91
CA GLY A 37 -86.15 43.21 -52.70
C GLY A 37 -85.90 44.01 -53.98
N ASP A 38 -85.00 45.00 -53.94
CA ASP A 38 -84.65 45.81 -55.11
C ASP A 38 -83.88 44.99 -56.16
N GLN A 39 -82.94 44.15 -55.73
CA GLN A 39 -82.18 43.27 -56.63
C GLN A 39 -83.08 42.27 -57.36
N LEU A 40 -84.08 41.69 -56.69
CA LEU A 40 -84.96 40.72 -57.33
C LEU A 40 -85.81 41.30 -58.46
N ARG A 41 -86.21 42.58 -58.36
CA ARG A 41 -86.97 43.26 -59.41
C ARG A 41 -86.13 43.56 -60.65
N ASP A 42 -84.86 43.89 -60.47
CA ASP A 42 -83.96 44.13 -61.61
C ASP A 42 -83.68 42.84 -62.39
N LEU A 43 -83.50 41.72 -61.68
CA LEU A 43 -83.32 40.39 -62.29
C LEU A 43 -84.53 39.95 -63.11
N GLU A 44 -85.75 40.24 -62.64
CA GLU A 44 -86.98 39.96 -63.39
C GLU A 44 -87.00 40.66 -64.75
N LYS A 45 -86.52 41.90 -64.82
CA LYS A 45 -86.45 42.67 -66.06
C LYS A 45 -85.45 42.06 -67.06
N LYS A 46 -84.25 41.70 -66.60
CA LYS A 46 -83.21 41.11 -67.46
C LYS A 46 -83.64 39.79 -68.09
N ILE A 47 -84.42 38.97 -67.38
CA ILE A 47 -84.94 37.70 -67.93
C ILE A 47 -85.95 37.94 -69.06
N GLN A 48 -86.77 38.98 -68.96
CA GLN A 48 -87.73 39.30 -70.03
C GLN A 48 -87.01 39.69 -71.34
N GLU A 49 -85.87 40.38 -71.25
CA GLU A 49 -85.04 40.73 -72.41
C GLU A 49 -84.45 39.48 -73.10
N LEU A 50 -83.96 38.50 -72.33
CA LEU A 50 -83.46 37.23 -72.88
C LEU A 50 -84.53 36.44 -73.65
N VAL A 51 -85.77 36.42 -73.13
CA VAL A 51 -86.88 35.73 -73.80
C VAL A 51 -87.21 36.38 -75.16
N VAL A 52 -87.01 37.70 -75.30
CA VAL A 52 -87.15 38.39 -76.60
C VAL A 52 -86.01 38.02 -77.54
N LEU A 53 -84.76 37.97 -77.05
CA LEU A 53 -83.60 37.59 -77.85
C LEU A 53 -83.74 36.18 -78.44
N ARG A 54 -84.24 35.21 -77.66
CA ARG A 54 -84.45 33.83 -78.12
C ARG A 54 -85.32 33.72 -79.37
N ARG A 55 -86.35 34.57 -79.50
CA ARG A 55 -87.27 34.59 -80.65
C ARG A 55 -86.59 34.98 -81.96
N SER A 56 -85.44 35.68 -81.91
CA SER A 56 -84.69 36.03 -83.13
C SER A 56 -84.01 34.82 -83.81
N PHE A 57 -83.94 33.67 -83.14
CA PHE A 57 -83.28 32.46 -83.63
C PHE A 57 -84.25 31.33 -84.05
N ASP A 58 -85.54 31.62 -84.24
CA ASP A 58 -86.55 30.58 -84.55
C ASP A 58 -86.39 29.92 -85.94
N THR A 59 -85.63 30.54 -86.84
CA THR A 59 -85.32 29.98 -88.18
C THR A 59 -84.28 28.85 -88.15
N TYR A 60 -83.55 28.67 -87.04
CA TYR A 60 -82.48 27.69 -86.92
C TYR A 60 -83.02 26.33 -86.45
N GLN A 61 -83.42 25.47 -87.40
CA GLN A 61 -84.11 24.19 -87.13
C GLN A 61 -83.30 22.92 -87.46
N GLU A 62 -82.05 23.06 -87.92
CA GLU A 62 -81.14 21.93 -88.18
C GLU A 62 -79.78 22.07 -87.47
N GLU A 63 -79.05 20.96 -87.35
CA GLU A 63 -77.66 20.95 -86.85
C GLU A 63 -76.75 21.77 -87.78
N PRO A 64 -75.77 22.53 -87.27
CA PRO A 64 -75.22 22.52 -85.90
C PRO A 64 -75.93 23.44 -84.88
N PHE A 65 -77.01 24.12 -85.25
CA PHE A 65 -77.57 25.21 -84.45
C PHE A 65 -78.61 24.76 -83.40
N VAL A 66 -79.39 23.73 -83.69
CA VAL A 66 -80.57 23.31 -82.88
C VAL A 66 -80.23 22.91 -81.46
N THR A 67 -79.20 22.08 -81.28
CA THR A 67 -78.83 21.53 -79.98
C THR A 67 -78.49 22.64 -78.99
N SER A 68 -77.78 23.66 -79.45
CA SER A 68 -77.40 24.81 -78.62
C SER A 68 -78.58 25.71 -78.25
N LEU A 69 -79.58 25.84 -79.14
CA LEU A 69 -80.78 26.64 -78.87
C LEU A 69 -81.71 25.98 -77.85
N LEU A 70 -81.89 24.64 -77.92
CA LEU A 70 -82.64 23.88 -76.90
C LEU A 70 -82.02 24.01 -75.51
N ASP A 71 -80.69 23.98 -75.47
CA ASP A 71 -79.89 24.14 -74.25
C ASP A 71 -80.09 25.52 -73.59
N ILE A 72 -80.32 26.56 -74.41
CA ILE A 72 -80.62 27.92 -73.93
C ILE A 72 -82.06 28.00 -73.39
N ASP A 73 -83.02 27.38 -74.08
CA ASP A 73 -84.42 27.34 -73.63
C ASP A 73 -84.55 26.71 -72.24
N ASP A 74 -83.83 25.60 -72.02
CA ASP A 74 -83.81 24.87 -70.75
C ASP A 74 -83.20 25.70 -69.60
N ARG A 75 -82.23 26.59 -69.92
CA ARG A 75 -81.64 27.53 -68.96
C ARG A 75 -82.59 28.66 -68.60
N LEU A 76 -83.30 29.23 -69.57
CA LEU A 76 -84.27 30.29 -69.32
C LEU A 76 -85.40 29.82 -68.40
N GLU A 77 -85.86 28.58 -68.55
CA GLU A 77 -86.88 28.01 -67.67
C GLU A 77 -86.37 27.86 -66.22
N LYS A 78 -85.13 27.37 -66.04
CA LYS A 78 -84.50 27.22 -64.71
C LYS A 78 -84.32 28.55 -64.00
N ILE A 79 -83.81 29.55 -64.71
CA ILE A 79 -83.63 30.92 -64.18
C ILE A 79 -84.99 31.50 -63.75
N GLY A 80 -86.04 31.30 -64.54
CA GLY A 80 -87.40 31.73 -64.19
C GLY A 80 -87.94 31.07 -62.92
N LYS A 81 -87.71 29.77 -62.72
CA LYS A 81 -88.09 29.04 -61.49
C LYS A 81 -87.32 29.53 -60.27
N GLU A 82 -86.01 29.73 -60.40
CA GLU A 82 -85.17 30.21 -59.30
C GLU A 82 -85.57 31.61 -58.85
N LEU A 83 -85.86 32.52 -59.79
CA LEU A 83 -86.31 33.87 -59.45
C LEU A 83 -87.57 33.85 -58.58
N ARG A 84 -88.56 33.02 -58.94
CA ARG A 84 -89.80 32.88 -58.15
C ARG A 84 -89.54 32.39 -56.73
N ALA A 85 -88.69 31.37 -56.58
CA ALA A 85 -88.32 30.85 -55.27
C ALA A 85 -87.59 31.90 -54.40
N ARG A 86 -86.79 32.78 -55.01
CA ARG A 86 -86.12 33.87 -54.28
C ARG A 86 -87.10 34.96 -53.83
N PHE A 87 -88.12 35.28 -54.64
CA PHE A 87 -89.19 36.17 -54.21
C PHE A 87 -89.97 35.61 -53.01
N GLU A 88 -90.23 34.30 -52.97
CA GLU A 88 -90.87 33.66 -51.79
C GLU A 88 -90.02 33.78 -50.52
N GLN A 89 -88.70 33.55 -50.62
CA GLN A 89 -87.78 33.72 -49.48
C GLN A 89 -87.74 35.17 -48.98
N TYR A 90 -87.73 36.14 -49.90
CA TYR A 90 -87.81 37.55 -49.55
C TYR A 90 -89.10 37.89 -48.79
N VAL A 91 -90.25 37.34 -49.19
CA VAL A 91 -91.51 37.53 -48.47
C VAL A 91 -91.44 36.95 -47.05
N GLN A 92 -90.82 35.79 -46.86
CA GLN A 92 -90.64 35.19 -45.52
C GLN A 92 -89.77 36.07 -44.60
N HIS A 93 -88.64 36.59 -45.10
CA HIS A 93 -87.78 37.51 -44.34
C HIS A 93 -88.55 38.77 -43.91
N ARG A 94 -89.36 39.32 -44.81
CA ARG A 94 -90.19 40.50 -44.51
C ARG A 94 -91.28 40.21 -43.47
N GLN A 95 -91.91 39.04 -43.53
CA GLN A 95 -92.89 38.61 -42.53
C GLN A 95 -92.25 38.43 -41.15
N TRP A 96 -91.06 37.84 -41.08
CA TRP A 96 -90.34 37.67 -39.82
C TRP A 96 -89.94 39.02 -39.20
N GLN A 97 -89.46 39.95 -40.03
CA GLN A 97 -89.17 41.31 -39.59
C GLN A 97 -90.42 41.99 -39.01
N ALA A 98 -91.58 41.86 -39.66
CA ALA A 98 -92.84 42.39 -39.16
C ALA A 98 -93.25 41.77 -37.80
N HIS A 99 -93.02 40.47 -37.59
CA HIS A 99 -93.30 39.80 -36.31
C HIS A 99 -92.37 40.28 -35.18
N LEU A 100 -91.09 40.52 -35.47
CA LEU A 100 -90.17 41.11 -34.50
C LEU A 100 -90.57 42.53 -34.09
N ASP A 101 -91.03 43.32 -35.06
CA ASP A 101 -91.43 44.70 -34.82
C ASP A 101 -92.71 44.77 -33.96
N ALA A 102 -93.62 43.81 -34.12
CA ALA A 102 -94.86 43.70 -33.35
C ALA A 102 -94.71 43.08 -31.94
N SER A 103 -93.62 42.37 -31.64
CA SER A 103 -93.45 41.61 -30.38
C SER A 103 -93.22 42.51 -29.13
N PRO A 104 -93.74 42.21 -27.92
CA PRO A 104 -93.55 43.03 -26.71
C PRO A 104 -92.08 43.22 -26.29
N TRP A 105 -91.76 44.33 -25.62
CA TRP A 105 -90.38 44.65 -25.19
C TRP A 105 -89.77 43.60 -24.26
N TYR A 106 -90.50 42.90 -23.41
CA TYR A 106 -89.91 41.88 -22.53
C TYR A 106 -89.74 40.51 -23.22
N SER A 107 -90.13 40.37 -24.50
CA SER A 107 -89.98 39.10 -25.20
C SER A 107 -88.51 38.74 -25.40
N PRO A 108 -88.06 37.55 -24.95
CA PRO A 108 -86.66 37.13 -25.10
C PRO A 108 -86.27 37.01 -26.58
N MET A 109 -87.23 36.75 -27.47
CA MET A 109 -86.97 36.68 -28.91
C MET A 109 -86.57 38.04 -29.51
N ARG A 110 -87.09 39.15 -28.96
CA ARG A 110 -86.83 40.50 -29.46
C ARG A 110 -85.42 40.99 -29.16
N TRP A 111 -84.84 40.53 -28.05
CA TRP A 111 -83.52 40.92 -27.58
C TRP A 111 -82.52 39.79 -27.59
N ASN A 112 -82.77 38.70 -28.31
CA ASN A 112 -81.78 37.63 -28.45
C ASN A 112 -80.77 38.00 -29.53
N LEU A 113 -79.59 38.46 -29.09
CA LEU A 113 -78.50 38.90 -29.96
C LEU A 113 -78.07 37.83 -30.97
N ILE A 114 -78.05 36.56 -30.54
CA ILE A 114 -77.61 35.43 -31.37
C ILE A 114 -78.61 35.20 -32.49
N ASN A 115 -79.91 35.21 -32.18
CA ASN A 115 -80.94 35.04 -33.18
C ASN A 115 -80.95 36.21 -34.17
N LEU A 116 -80.90 37.46 -33.70
CA LEU A 116 -80.83 38.63 -34.59
C LEU A 116 -79.63 38.56 -35.54
N ARG A 117 -78.45 38.20 -35.03
CA ARG A 117 -77.27 38.02 -35.88
C ARG A 117 -77.40 36.86 -36.87
N ARG A 118 -78.02 35.74 -36.45
CA ARG A 118 -78.27 34.58 -37.33
C ARG A 118 -79.22 34.95 -38.47
N TYR A 119 -80.31 35.67 -38.18
CA TYR A 119 -81.25 36.11 -39.19
C TYR A 119 -80.66 37.14 -40.15
N TRP A 120 -79.88 38.11 -39.64
CA TRP A 120 -79.12 39.01 -40.51
C TRP A 120 -78.23 38.24 -41.48
N ARG A 121 -77.54 37.21 -40.98
CA ARG A 121 -76.67 36.36 -41.80
C ARG A 121 -77.47 35.62 -42.88
N HIS A 122 -78.61 35.00 -42.54
CA HIS A 122 -79.45 34.32 -43.53
C HIS A 122 -80.01 35.26 -44.59
N CYS A 123 -80.50 36.44 -44.19
CA CYS A 123 -80.99 37.44 -45.14
C CYS A 123 -79.87 37.89 -46.10
N ARG A 124 -78.65 38.11 -45.57
CA ARG A 124 -77.49 38.44 -46.40
C ARG A 124 -77.04 37.30 -47.31
N GLU A 125 -77.07 36.05 -46.84
CA GLU A 125 -76.74 34.86 -47.63
C GLU A 125 -77.74 34.66 -48.77
N ASP A 126 -79.04 34.84 -48.52
CA ASP A 126 -80.06 34.73 -49.56
C ASP A 126 -79.96 35.87 -50.57
N ARG A 127 -79.58 37.07 -50.13
CA ARG A 127 -79.27 38.18 -51.02
C ARG A 127 -78.07 37.89 -51.93
N GLN A 128 -77.00 37.30 -51.41
CA GLN A 128 -75.84 36.89 -52.24
C GLN A 128 -76.23 35.87 -53.31
N LYS A 129 -77.22 35.00 -53.04
CA LYS A 129 -77.71 34.05 -54.05
C LYS A 129 -78.42 34.74 -55.22
N ASN A 130 -78.88 35.98 -55.07
CA ASN A 130 -79.43 36.75 -56.19
C ASN A 130 -78.33 37.19 -57.18
N GLU A 131 -77.11 37.47 -56.70
CA GLU A 131 -75.96 37.78 -57.58
C GLU A 131 -75.58 36.58 -58.45
N ALA A 132 -75.70 35.36 -57.93
CA ALA A 132 -75.50 34.14 -58.72
C ALA A 132 -76.54 34.00 -59.85
N LEU A 133 -77.80 34.37 -59.58
CA LEU A 133 -78.85 34.36 -60.59
C LEU A 133 -78.57 35.39 -61.69
N GLU A 134 -78.04 36.56 -61.33
CA GLU A 134 -77.56 37.57 -62.29
C GLU A 134 -76.49 37.01 -63.23
N THR A 135 -75.54 36.27 -62.67
CA THR A 135 -74.47 35.65 -63.45
C THR A 135 -75.02 34.60 -64.42
N ASN A 136 -76.02 33.81 -64.02
CA ASN A 136 -76.66 32.84 -64.91
C ASN A 136 -77.38 33.50 -66.10
N ILE A 137 -77.98 34.67 -65.88
CA ILE A 137 -78.59 35.48 -66.93
C ILE A 137 -77.50 35.95 -67.92
N GLU A 138 -76.39 36.48 -67.43
CA GLU A 138 -75.27 36.93 -68.28
C GLU A 138 -74.64 35.79 -69.09
N GLN A 139 -74.46 34.61 -68.49
CA GLN A 139 -73.97 33.42 -69.21
C GLN A 139 -74.92 32.96 -70.32
N THR A 140 -76.22 33.20 -70.15
CA THR A 140 -77.21 32.84 -71.17
C THR A 140 -77.14 33.80 -72.37
N TYR A 141 -76.83 35.08 -72.16
CA TYR A 141 -76.49 36.00 -73.25
C TYR A 141 -75.27 35.52 -74.04
N ALA A 142 -74.17 35.15 -73.36
CA ALA A 142 -72.96 34.69 -74.03
C ALA A 142 -73.16 33.44 -74.91
N ARG A 143 -74.10 32.55 -74.54
CA ARG A 143 -74.43 31.38 -75.38
C ARG A 143 -75.11 31.76 -76.69
N PHE A 144 -75.90 32.83 -76.71
CA PHE A 144 -76.45 33.33 -77.98
C PHE A 144 -75.37 33.87 -78.92
N ASP A 145 -74.27 34.41 -78.38
CA ASP A 145 -73.15 34.86 -79.20
C ASP A 145 -72.39 33.66 -79.81
N GLN A 146 -72.22 32.57 -79.06
CA GLN A 146 -71.59 31.34 -79.57
C GLN A 146 -72.32 30.72 -80.76
N VAL A 147 -73.66 30.72 -80.74
CA VAL A 147 -74.47 30.19 -81.85
C VAL A 147 -74.23 30.96 -83.15
N LYS A 148 -73.86 32.25 -83.07
CA LYS A 148 -73.52 33.06 -84.25
C LYS A 148 -72.15 32.71 -84.86
N GLU A 149 -71.25 32.09 -84.10
CA GLU A 149 -69.87 31.81 -84.52
C GLU A 149 -69.69 30.45 -85.22
N PHE A 150 -70.71 29.58 -85.25
CA PHE A 150 -70.59 28.23 -85.81
C PHE A 150 -70.06 28.12 -87.25
N PRO A 151 -70.46 28.98 -88.21
CA PRO A 151 -69.91 28.94 -89.57
C PRO A 151 -68.38 28.99 -89.60
N TRP A 152 -67.76 29.77 -88.69
CA TRP A 152 -66.30 29.88 -88.60
C TRP A 152 -65.64 28.64 -88.01
N SER A 153 -66.22 28.05 -86.96
CA SER A 153 -65.66 26.84 -86.37
C SER A 153 -65.58 25.67 -87.35
N ILE A 154 -66.56 25.56 -88.25
CA ILE A 154 -66.63 24.50 -89.26
C ILE A 154 -65.58 24.73 -90.35
N ALA A 155 -65.33 25.99 -90.72
CA ALA A 155 -64.26 26.38 -91.64
C ALA A 155 -62.87 25.97 -91.14
N LEU A 156 -62.59 26.16 -89.85
CA LEU A 156 -61.31 25.74 -89.26
C LEU A 156 -61.14 24.22 -89.32
N GLN A 157 -62.17 23.45 -88.93
CA GLN A 157 -62.09 21.99 -88.95
C GLN A 157 -61.94 21.43 -90.38
N ALA A 158 -62.53 22.07 -91.39
CA ALA A 158 -62.32 21.71 -92.80
C ALA A 158 -60.86 21.87 -93.24
N ARG A 159 -60.17 22.91 -92.75
CA ARG A 159 -58.74 23.14 -93.04
C ARG A 159 -57.88 22.05 -92.40
N GLU A 160 -58.17 21.67 -91.17
CA GLU A 160 -57.46 20.58 -90.46
C GLU A 160 -57.53 19.24 -91.21
N VAL A 161 -58.70 18.88 -91.75
CA VAL A 161 -58.85 17.66 -92.56
C VAL A 161 -57.87 17.65 -93.75
N SER A 162 -57.67 18.79 -94.40
CA SER A 162 -56.75 18.90 -95.55
C SER A 162 -55.29 18.66 -95.15
N GLU A 163 -54.86 19.21 -94.01
CA GLU A 163 -53.51 19.03 -93.48
C GLU A 163 -53.24 17.57 -93.11
N TYR A 164 -54.18 16.93 -92.40
CA TYR A 164 -54.02 15.53 -92.00
C TYR A 164 -53.96 14.56 -93.19
N ILE A 165 -54.65 14.85 -94.30
CA ILE A 165 -54.54 14.04 -95.52
C ILE A 165 -53.10 14.06 -96.07
N GLN A 166 -52.43 15.22 -96.05
CA GLN A 166 -51.03 15.32 -96.50
C GLN A 166 -50.08 14.57 -95.58
N GLN A 167 -50.27 14.70 -94.26
CA GLN A 167 -49.46 13.98 -93.27
C GLN A 167 -49.57 12.47 -93.43
N ALA A 168 -50.78 11.93 -93.61
CA ALA A 168 -51.00 10.50 -93.81
C ALA A 168 -50.27 9.97 -95.05
N LYS A 169 -50.28 10.72 -96.17
CA LYS A 169 -49.56 10.35 -97.40
C LYS A 169 -48.06 10.30 -97.20
N LEU A 170 -47.48 11.29 -96.53
CA LEU A 170 -46.04 11.34 -96.26
C LEU A 170 -45.62 10.14 -95.42
N LEU A 171 -46.33 9.85 -94.32
CA LEU A 171 -46.02 8.72 -93.44
C LEU A 171 -46.10 7.37 -94.17
N LEU A 172 -47.15 7.15 -94.97
CA LEU A 172 -47.28 5.90 -95.74
C LEU A 172 -46.17 5.77 -96.80
N SER A 173 -45.74 6.87 -97.43
CA SER A 173 -44.63 6.84 -98.39
C SER A 173 -43.28 6.54 -97.74
N GLU A 174 -43.05 7.04 -96.53
CA GLU A 174 -41.84 6.76 -95.75
C GLU A 174 -41.77 5.27 -95.38
N LEU A 175 -42.89 4.68 -94.95
CA LEU A 175 -42.95 3.24 -94.66
C LEU A 175 -42.64 2.37 -95.88
N ALA A 176 -43.09 2.75 -97.08
CA ALA A 176 -42.74 2.06 -98.32
C ALA A 176 -41.24 2.17 -98.63
N SER A 177 -40.58 3.29 -98.30
CA SER A 177 -39.13 3.42 -98.45
C SER A 177 -38.34 2.46 -97.54
N PHE A 178 -38.92 2.04 -96.40
CA PHE A 178 -38.37 0.99 -95.55
C PHE A 178 -38.63 -0.43 -96.07
N GLY A 179 -39.27 -0.59 -97.23
CA GLY A 179 -39.60 -1.89 -97.82
C GLY A 179 -40.80 -2.58 -97.17
N LEU A 180 -41.58 -1.88 -96.34
CA LEU A 180 -42.78 -2.43 -95.71
C LEU A 180 -43.92 -2.55 -96.73
N HIS A 181 -44.55 -3.71 -96.75
CA HIS A 181 -45.69 -4.02 -97.60
C HIS A 181 -46.74 -4.85 -96.84
N GLY A 182 -47.95 -4.99 -97.38
CA GLY A 182 -48.98 -5.81 -96.76
C GLY A 182 -50.40 -5.39 -97.12
N GLU A 183 -51.37 -6.21 -96.72
CA GLU A 183 -52.79 -5.95 -96.98
C GLU A 183 -53.28 -4.74 -96.16
N ALA A 184 -52.87 -4.65 -94.89
CA ALA A 184 -53.24 -3.54 -94.01
C ALA A 184 -52.66 -2.18 -94.49
N TYR A 185 -51.43 -2.18 -95.01
CA TYR A 185 -50.80 -1.01 -95.60
C TYR A 185 -51.57 -0.53 -96.84
N SER A 186 -51.91 -1.45 -97.74
CA SER A 186 -52.63 -1.15 -98.99
C SER A 186 -54.04 -0.60 -98.71
N ASN A 187 -54.74 -1.14 -97.73
CA ASN A 187 -56.07 -0.65 -97.31
C ASN A 187 -56.01 0.78 -96.75
N SER A 188 -55.01 1.08 -95.91
CA SER A 188 -54.80 2.42 -95.36
C SER A 188 -54.52 3.44 -96.47
N PHE A 189 -53.68 3.08 -97.45
CA PHE A 189 -53.37 3.93 -98.59
C PHE A 189 -54.60 4.21 -99.47
N ASN A 190 -55.43 3.20 -99.72
CA ASN A 190 -56.67 3.36 -100.48
C ASN A 190 -57.67 4.25 -99.74
N ARG A 191 -57.81 4.10 -98.42
CA ARG A 191 -58.75 4.89 -97.62
C ARG A 191 -58.40 6.38 -97.58
N VAL A 192 -57.09 6.74 -97.52
CA VAL A 192 -56.65 8.14 -97.64
C VAL A 192 -57.10 8.77 -98.97
N ARG A 193 -57.07 8.02 -100.07
CA ARG A 193 -57.55 8.50 -101.38
C ARG A 193 -59.05 8.75 -101.41
N GLU A 194 -59.84 7.90 -100.74
CA GLU A 194 -61.30 8.08 -100.63
C GLU A 194 -61.65 9.36 -99.86
N ILE A 195 -60.98 9.59 -98.72
CA ILE A 195 -61.17 10.79 -97.87
C ILE A 195 -60.76 12.07 -98.61
N GLU A 196 -59.66 12.02 -99.37
CA GLU A 196 -59.26 13.14 -100.24
C GLU A 196 -60.31 13.43 -101.32
N GLY A 197 -60.98 12.40 -101.83
CA GLY A 197 -62.07 12.54 -102.78
C GLY A 197 -63.27 13.31 -102.20
N THR A 198 -63.67 13.01 -100.97
CA THR A 198 -64.80 13.68 -100.30
C THR A 198 -64.46 15.09 -99.84
N ALA A 199 -63.24 15.33 -99.33
CA ALA A 199 -62.81 16.65 -98.87
C ALA A 199 -62.77 17.71 -99.99
N LYS A 200 -62.63 17.30 -101.27
CA LYS A 200 -62.69 18.21 -102.43
C LYS A 200 -64.07 18.84 -102.66
N GLN A 201 -65.12 18.32 -102.04
CA GLN A 201 -66.48 18.87 -102.14
C GLN A 201 -66.70 20.09 -101.23
N ILE A 202 -65.76 20.38 -100.32
CA ILE A 202 -65.84 21.55 -99.43
C ILE A 202 -65.66 22.83 -100.26
N PRO A 203 -66.58 23.82 -100.17
CA PRO A 203 -66.43 25.08 -100.88
C PRO A 203 -65.17 25.83 -100.47
N ILE A 204 -64.50 26.44 -101.45
CA ILE A 204 -63.17 27.04 -101.28
C ILE A 204 -63.15 28.15 -100.23
N TYR A 205 -64.25 28.89 -100.06
CA TYR A 205 -64.32 29.97 -99.07
C TYR A 205 -64.24 29.45 -97.63
N PHE A 206 -64.70 28.23 -97.31
CA PHE A 206 -64.45 27.64 -95.99
C PHE A 206 -62.94 27.37 -95.77
N LEU A 207 -62.20 27.03 -96.82
CA LEU A 207 -60.77 26.75 -96.73
C LEU A 207 -59.90 28.03 -96.72
N MET A 208 -60.38 29.14 -97.29
CA MET A 208 -59.54 30.31 -97.59
C MET A 208 -60.03 31.66 -97.03
N ASP A 209 -61.34 31.90 -96.89
CA ASP A 209 -61.86 33.23 -96.59
C ASP A 209 -61.70 33.60 -95.08
N PRO A 210 -61.66 34.91 -94.75
CA PRO A 210 -61.54 35.39 -93.37
C PRO A 210 -62.86 35.38 -92.59
N TYR A 211 -62.75 35.43 -91.26
CA TYR A 211 -63.85 35.36 -90.28
C TYR A 211 -65.06 36.24 -90.62
N GLU A 212 -64.83 37.52 -90.90
CA GLU A 212 -65.88 38.54 -91.11
C GLU A 212 -66.83 38.17 -92.26
N LYS A 213 -66.27 37.59 -93.33
CA LYS A 213 -67.01 37.21 -94.53
C LYS A 213 -67.82 35.94 -94.31
N ILE A 214 -67.27 34.99 -93.55
CA ILE A 214 -67.92 33.71 -93.25
C ILE A 214 -69.12 33.88 -92.31
N ILE A 215 -69.10 34.84 -91.38
CA ILE A 215 -70.23 35.04 -90.46
C ILE A 215 -71.34 35.91 -91.07
N ALA A 216 -71.00 36.87 -91.93
CA ALA A 216 -71.98 37.80 -92.48
C ALA A 216 -72.74 37.26 -93.72
N GLU A 217 -72.10 36.43 -94.55
CA GLU A 217 -72.58 36.14 -95.91
C GLU A 217 -72.91 34.66 -96.17
N VAL A 218 -72.70 33.76 -95.20
CA VAL A 218 -72.79 32.32 -95.44
C VAL A 218 -74.22 31.79 -95.33
N ASN A 219 -74.59 30.96 -96.30
CA ASN A 219 -75.84 30.23 -96.32
C ASN A 219 -75.81 29.07 -95.30
N GLN A 220 -76.94 28.84 -94.60
CA GLN A 220 -77.06 27.82 -93.57
C GLN A 220 -76.88 26.39 -94.14
N GLU A 221 -77.28 26.16 -95.40
CA GLU A 221 -77.13 24.87 -96.08
C GLU A 221 -75.66 24.50 -96.28
N ASP A 222 -74.80 25.45 -96.65
CA ASP A 222 -73.37 25.19 -96.86
C ASP A 222 -72.66 24.84 -95.54
N VAL A 223 -73.06 25.47 -94.43
CA VAL A 223 -72.52 25.19 -93.09
C VAL A 223 -72.84 23.74 -92.69
N ARG A 224 -74.05 23.29 -92.98
CA ARG A 224 -74.50 21.92 -92.69
C ARG A 224 -73.71 20.89 -93.52
N ASP A 225 -73.61 21.11 -94.83
CA ASP A 225 -72.98 20.15 -95.73
C ASP A 225 -71.47 20.02 -95.45
N VAL A 226 -70.78 21.13 -95.16
CA VAL A 226 -69.36 21.11 -94.76
C VAL A 226 -69.18 20.43 -93.40
N TYR A 227 -70.07 20.68 -92.45
CA TYR A 227 -70.04 20.01 -91.14
C TYR A 227 -70.14 18.49 -91.28
N GLU A 228 -71.00 17.97 -92.16
CA GLU A 228 -71.11 16.52 -92.39
C GLU A 228 -69.83 15.90 -92.99
N ILE A 229 -69.19 16.58 -93.93
CA ILE A 229 -67.94 16.12 -94.55
C ILE A 229 -66.84 16.04 -93.49
N VAL A 230 -66.66 17.12 -92.73
CA VAL A 230 -65.64 17.20 -91.67
C VAL A 230 -65.86 16.14 -90.59
N ARG A 231 -67.11 15.98 -90.14
CA ARG A 231 -67.49 14.99 -89.11
C ARG A 231 -67.13 13.55 -89.50
N LYS A 232 -67.18 13.22 -90.79
CA LYS A 232 -66.82 11.88 -91.30
C LYS A 232 -65.32 11.74 -91.61
N ALA A 233 -64.70 12.76 -92.19
CA ALA A 233 -63.34 12.68 -92.71
C ALA A 233 -62.25 12.72 -91.60
N LEU A 234 -62.45 13.55 -90.56
CA LEU A 234 -61.43 13.81 -89.55
C LEU A 234 -61.05 12.57 -88.71
N PRO A 235 -62.01 11.76 -88.18
CA PRO A 235 -61.67 10.59 -87.37
C PRO A 235 -60.94 9.51 -88.19
N ASP A 236 -61.36 9.29 -89.43
CA ASP A 236 -60.80 8.25 -90.30
C ASP A 236 -59.34 8.56 -90.63
N ILE A 237 -59.00 9.81 -91.00
CA ILE A 237 -57.62 10.16 -91.38
C ILE A 237 -56.64 10.11 -90.20
N LEU A 238 -57.10 10.51 -89.01
CA LEU A 238 -56.29 10.43 -87.78
C LEU A 238 -55.98 8.97 -87.41
N SER A 239 -56.95 8.05 -87.58
CA SER A 239 -56.73 6.63 -87.32
C SER A 239 -55.64 6.02 -88.23
N ILE A 240 -55.58 6.46 -89.49
CA ILE A 240 -54.58 6.00 -90.47
C ILE A 240 -53.19 6.50 -90.11
N ILE A 241 -53.06 7.78 -89.73
CA ILE A 241 -51.80 8.38 -89.26
C ILE A 241 -51.26 7.57 -88.07
N GLN A 242 -52.11 7.31 -87.08
CA GLN A 242 -51.72 6.57 -85.88
C GLN A 242 -51.23 5.15 -86.20
N GLN A 243 -51.91 4.44 -87.10
CA GLN A 243 -51.49 3.09 -87.52
C GLN A 243 -50.14 3.12 -88.24
N ALA A 244 -49.92 4.07 -89.15
CA ALA A 244 -48.66 4.22 -89.86
C ALA A 244 -47.48 4.52 -88.90
N GLU A 245 -47.69 5.39 -87.90
CA GLU A 245 -46.68 5.68 -86.87
C GLU A 245 -46.33 4.46 -86.02
N ILE A 246 -47.33 3.63 -85.66
CA ILE A 246 -47.10 2.38 -84.93
C ILE A 246 -46.20 1.44 -85.74
N TRP A 247 -46.45 1.28 -87.04
CA TRP A 247 -45.63 0.43 -87.90
C TRP A 247 -44.19 0.94 -88.02
N LYS A 248 -44.02 2.26 -88.20
CA LYS A 248 -42.69 2.91 -88.26
C LYS A 248 -41.89 2.63 -86.99
N ASN A 249 -42.49 2.87 -85.83
CA ASN A 249 -41.83 2.72 -84.54
C ASN A 249 -41.43 1.26 -84.26
N ARG A 250 -42.29 0.29 -84.63
CA ARG A 250 -41.98 -1.12 -84.46
C ARG A 250 -40.85 -1.60 -85.38
N TYR A 251 -40.80 -1.11 -86.61
CA TYR A 251 -39.71 -1.42 -87.54
C TYR A 251 -38.35 -0.88 -87.03
N LEU A 252 -38.32 0.37 -86.55
CA LEU A 252 -37.10 0.94 -85.95
C LEU A 252 -36.66 0.21 -84.66
N ALA A 253 -37.60 -0.36 -83.91
CA ALA A 253 -37.29 -1.16 -82.72
C ALA A 253 -36.61 -2.50 -83.10
N LEU A 254 -37.03 -3.14 -84.19
CA LEU A 254 -36.38 -4.35 -84.72
C LEU A 254 -34.91 -4.11 -85.08
N GLU A 255 -34.60 -2.95 -85.66
CA GLU A 255 -33.22 -2.61 -86.00
C GLU A 255 -32.31 -2.57 -84.76
N LYS A 256 -32.79 -1.94 -83.68
CA LYS A 256 -32.07 -1.93 -82.41
C LYS A 256 -31.91 -3.32 -81.81
N GLN A 257 -32.88 -4.22 -81.98
CA GLN A 257 -32.79 -5.60 -81.50
C GLN A 257 -31.72 -6.40 -82.27
N ALA A 258 -31.62 -6.22 -83.58
CA ALA A 258 -30.57 -6.85 -84.39
C ALA A 258 -29.17 -6.40 -83.95
N GLU A 259 -28.95 -5.10 -83.73
CA GLU A 259 -27.68 -4.59 -83.21
C GLU A 259 -27.32 -5.18 -81.83
N LEU A 260 -28.32 -5.33 -80.95
CA LEU A 260 -28.13 -5.94 -79.64
C LEU A 260 -27.72 -7.40 -79.76
N ALA A 261 -28.37 -8.17 -80.63
CA ALA A 261 -28.01 -9.57 -80.89
C ALA A 261 -26.57 -9.70 -81.40
N GLN A 262 -26.14 -8.83 -82.31
CA GLN A 262 -24.78 -8.81 -82.83
C GLN A 262 -23.74 -8.51 -81.74
N LYS A 263 -24.01 -7.53 -80.86
CA LYS A 263 -23.15 -7.20 -79.72
C LYS A 263 -23.03 -8.37 -78.73
N GLU A 264 -24.13 -9.07 -78.45
CA GLU A 264 -24.09 -10.22 -77.53
C GLU A 264 -23.33 -11.42 -78.14
N LEU A 265 -23.41 -11.65 -79.45
CA LEU A 265 -22.58 -12.64 -80.12
C LEU A 265 -21.09 -12.29 -80.01
N GLN A 266 -20.70 -11.04 -80.31
CA GLN A 266 -19.30 -10.61 -80.18
C GLN A 266 -18.76 -10.80 -78.76
N ARG A 267 -19.56 -10.50 -77.73
CA ARG A 267 -19.20 -10.74 -76.33
C ARG A 267 -19.00 -12.23 -76.02
N SER A 268 -19.82 -13.10 -76.60
CA SER A 268 -19.66 -14.55 -76.45
C SER A 268 -18.34 -15.04 -77.06
N ALA A 269 -17.99 -14.55 -78.26
CA ALA A 269 -16.71 -14.85 -78.91
C ALA A 269 -15.50 -14.39 -78.06
N GLN A 270 -15.56 -13.18 -77.51
CA GLN A 270 -14.52 -12.68 -76.60
C GLN A 270 -14.38 -13.57 -75.36
N LEU A 271 -15.49 -13.94 -74.70
CA LEU A 271 -15.45 -14.82 -73.53
C LEU A 271 -14.80 -16.17 -73.84
N MET A 272 -15.09 -16.77 -75.00
CA MET A 272 -14.47 -18.03 -75.41
C MET A 272 -12.96 -17.88 -75.67
N SER A 273 -12.49 -16.73 -76.15
CA SER A 273 -11.05 -16.49 -76.39
C SER A 273 -10.22 -16.36 -75.10
N PHE A 274 -10.85 -15.97 -73.98
CA PHE A 274 -10.18 -15.82 -72.68
C PHE A 274 -10.16 -17.11 -71.84
N LEU A 275 -10.77 -18.19 -72.32
CA LEU A 275 -10.77 -19.49 -71.64
C LEU A 275 -9.52 -20.28 -72.05
N THR A 276 -8.87 -20.89 -71.06
CA THR A 276 -7.64 -21.68 -71.24
C THR A 276 -7.90 -22.95 -72.05
N GLU A 277 -6.87 -23.45 -72.75
CA GLU A 277 -6.94 -24.71 -73.52
C GLU A 277 -7.25 -25.94 -72.66
N GLU A 278 -7.13 -25.83 -71.34
CA GLU A 278 -7.48 -26.87 -70.38
C GLU A 278 -8.99 -27.11 -70.22
N ILE A 279 -9.87 -26.27 -70.79
CA ILE A 279 -11.33 -26.44 -70.76
C ILE A 279 -11.82 -26.86 -72.15
N ASP A 280 -12.66 -27.91 -72.24
CA ASP A 280 -13.24 -28.33 -73.53
C ASP A 280 -14.34 -27.36 -73.99
N LEU A 281 -14.09 -26.67 -75.11
CA LEU A 281 -14.98 -25.67 -75.71
C LEU A 281 -15.62 -26.12 -77.03
N LYS A 282 -15.47 -27.39 -77.43
CA LYS A 282 -15.93 -27.88 -78.75
C LYS A 282 -17.42 -27.65 -78.98
N THR A 283 -18.26 -27.97 -78.00
CA THR A 283 -19.73 -27.82 -78.10
C THR A 283 -20.16 -26.36 -78.16
N GLU A 284 -19.48 -25.47 -77.43
CA GLU A 284 -19.86 -24.05 -77.37
C GLU A 284 -19.43 -23.27 -78.60
N LYS A 285 -18.30 -23.64 -79.22
CA LYS A 285 -17.91 -23.10 -80.54
C LYS A 285 -18.91 -23.47 -81.63
N GLN A 286 -19.46 -24.68 -81.60
CA GLN A 286 -20.49 -25.11 -82.57
C GLN A 286 -21.79 -24.31 -82.42
N ARG A 287 -22.27 -24.09 -81.19
CA ARG A 287 -23.47 -23.26 -80.93
C ARG A 287 -23.27 -21.81 -81.35
N PHE A 288 -22.08 -21.26 -81.16
CA PHE A 288 -21.76 -19.90 -81.58
C PHE A 288 -21.89 -19.71 -83.09
N GLU A 289 -21.38 -20.64 -83.91
CA GLU A 289 -21.55 -20.57 -85.37
C GLU A 289 -23.03 -20.70 -85.76
N GLN A 290 -23.80 -21.57 -85.11
CA GLN A 290 -25.25 -21.69 -85.37
C GLN A 290 -26.01 -20.39 -85.11
N TRP A 291 -25.74 -19.69 -84.00
CA TRP A 291 -26.39 -18.42 -83.71
C TRP A 291 -25.96 -17.29 -84.67
N LYS A 292 -24.72 -17.32 -85.15
CA LYS A 292 -24.23 -16.36 -86.14
C LYS A 292 -24.96 -16.52 -87.47
N ASP A 293 -25.17 -17.76 -87.92
CA ASP A 293 -25.93 -18.07 -89.13
C ASP A 293 -27.42 -17.67 -88.98
N GLN A 294 -28.03 -17.94 -87.82
CA GLN A 294 -29.41 -17.53 -87.53
C GLN A 294 -29.59 -16.00 -87.53
N LEU A 295 -28.65 -15.25 -86.96
CA LEU A 295 -28.72 -13.78 -86.96
C LEU A 295 -28.64 -13.21 -88.39
N ALA A 296 -27.77 -13.76 -89.23
CA ALA A 296 -27.66 -13.35 -90.63
C ALA A 296 -28.97 -13.60 -91.40
N ALA A 297 -29.64 -14.73 -91.16
CA ALA A 297 -30.95 -15.03 -91.75
C ALA A 297 -32.04 -14.04 -91.30
N PHE A 298 -32.05 -13.64 -90.02
CA PHE A 298 -33.01 -12.64 -89.52
C PHE A 298 -32.77 -11.24 -90.10
N GLU A 299 -31.52 -10.84 -90.33
CA GLU A 299 -31.20 -9.56 -90.99
C GLU A 299 -31.66 -9.51 -92.45
N GLU A 300 -31.62 -10.64 -93.16
CA GLU A 300 -32.14 -10.75 -94.52
C GLU A 300 -33.68 -10.68 -94.55
N GLN A 301 -34.36 -11.37 -93.64
CA GLN A 301 -35.81 -11.30 -93.48
C GLN A 301 -36.32 -9.90 -93.13
N ARG A 302 -35.55 -9.11 -92.36
CA ARG A 302 -35.89 -7.73 -91.98
C ARG A 302 -36.00 -6.79 -93.19
N LYS A 303 -35.23 -7.03 -94.27
CA LYS A 303 -35.18 -6.14 -95.44
C LYS A 303 -36.43 -6.21 -96.32
N ASN A 304 -37.18 -7.31 -96.27
CA ASN A 304 -38.39 -7.54 -97.06
C ASN A 304 -39.53 -8.00 -96.13
N LEU A 305 -39.96 -7.12 -95.22
CA LEU A 305 -40.84 -7.48 -94.12
C LEU A 305 -42.27 -7.01 -94.38
N ALA A 306 -43.21 -7.95 -94.34
CA ALA A 306 -44.63 -7.59 -94.28
C ALA A 306 -44.95 -6.95 -92.93
N VAL A 307 -45.84 -5.95 -92.90
CA VAL A 307 -46.22 -5.24 -91.67
C VAL A 307 -46.73 -6.20 -90.58
N GLU A 308 -47.40 -7.27 -90.99
CA GLU A 308 -47.91 -8.33 -90.12
C GLU A 308 -46.78 -9.16 -89.48
N GLY A 309 -45.65 -9.32 -90.16
CA GLY A 309 -44.50 -10.14 -89.74
C GLY A 309 -43.53 -9.46 -88.77
N ILE A 310 -43.72 -8.16 -88.47
CA ILE A 310 -42.82 -7.38 -87.59
C ILE A 310 -42.70 -8.00 -86.19
N ASN A 311 -43.80 -8.46 -85.61
CA ASN A 311 -43.81 -8.99 -84.25
C ASN A 311 -43.18 -10.39 -84.16
N ASP A 312 -43.34 -11.22 -85.18
CA ASP A 312 -42.80 -12.58 -85.20
C ASP A 312 -41.27 -12.58 -85.29
N LEU A 313 -40.70 -11.70 -86.14
CA LEU A 313 -39.26 -11.50 -86.23
C LEU A 313 -38.67 -10.97 -84.91
N ALA A 314 -39.38 -10.06 -84.23
CA ALA A 314 -38.95 -9.50 -82.94
C ALA A 314 -38.85 -10.58 -81.85
N SER A 315 -39.82 -11.51 -81.83
CA SER A 315 -39.85 -12.63 -80.90
C SER A 315 -38.68 -13.59 -81.13
N GLN A 316 -38.41 -13.93 -82.40
CA GLN A 316 -37.30 -14.81 -82.78
C GLN A 316 -35.93 -14.21 -82.43
N MET A 317 -35.71 -12.92 -82.71
CA MET A 317 -34.49 -12.22 -82.31
C MET A 317 -34.31 -12.17 -80.79
N SER A 318 -35.39 -11.96 -80.04
CA SER A 318 -35.35 -11.94 -78.57
C SER A 318 -34.99 -13.31 -77.99
N HIS A 319 -35.49 -14.39 -78.58
CA HIS A 319 -35.14 -15.76 -78.20
C HIS A 319 -33.63 -16.03 -78.39
N LEU A 320 -33.08 -15.68 -79.55
CA LEU A 320 -31.64 -15.82 -79.83
C LEU A 320 -30.78 -15.03 -78.84
N ILE A 321 -31.15 -13.78 -78.52
CA ILE A 321 -30.44 -12.98 -77.50
C ILE A 321 -30.44 -13.69 -76.14
N HIS A 322 -31.56 -14.30 -75.75
CA HIS A 322 -31.67 -15.01 -74.49
C HIS A 322 -30.77 -16.26 -74.44
N GLU A 323 -30.75 -17.07 -75.50
CA GLU A 323 -29.88 -18.25 -75.60
C GLU A 323 -28.39 -17.88 -75.51
N VAL A 324 -27.95 -16.87 -76.27
CA VAL A 324 -26.57 -16.37 -76.25
C VAL A 324 -26.19 -15.93 -74.83
N ARG A 325 -27.05 -15.16 -74.16
CA ARG A 325 -26.80 -14.69 -72.78
C ARG A 325 -26.76 -15.83 -71.76
N SER A 326 -27.61 -16.84 -71.91
CA SER A 326 -27.58 -18.04 -71.06
C SER A 326 -26.23 -18.73 -71.15
N ASN A 327 -25.70 -18.90 -72.36
CA ASN A 327 -24.40 -19.53 -72.56
C ASN A 327 -23.21 -18.67 -72.10
N GLN A 328 -23.29 -17.35 -72.23
CA GLN A 328 -22.27 -16.49 -71.63
C GLN A 328 -22.19 -16.68 -70.09
N ARG A 329 -23.33 -16.93 -69.42
CA ARG A 329 -23.35 -17.19 -67.97
C ARG A 329 -22.71 -18.52 -67.62
N THR A 330 -23.04 -19.60 -68.36
CA THR A 330 -22.43 -20.92 -68.14
C THR A 330 -20.91 -20.85 -68.33
N LEU A 331 -20.43 -20.23 -69.41
CA LEU A 331 -18.99 -20.06 -69.66
C LEU A 331 -18.26 -19.30 -68.53
N ARG A 332 -18.87 -18.23 -67.99
CA ARG A 332 -18.31 -17.50 -66.85
C ARG A 332 -18.25 -18.35 -65.59
N GLN A 333 -19.31 -19.10 -65.30
CA GLN A 333 -19.37 -19.99 -64.14
C GLN A 333 -18.35 -21.13 -64.25
N SER A 334 -18.20 -21.73 -65.43
CA SER A 334 -17.19 -22.76 -65.69
C SER A 334 -15.77 -22.25 -65.50
N ARG A 335 -15.48 -21.01 -65.94
CA ARG A 335 -14.18 -20.36 -65.68
C ARG A 335 -13.90 -20.21 -64.19
N GLN A 336 -14.89 -19.76 -63.42
CA GLN A 336 -14.76 -19.62 -61.97
C GLN A 336 -14.51 -20.97 -61.29
N ASN A 337 -15.30 -21.98 -61.65
CA ASN A 337 -15.15 -23.33 -61.12
C ASN A 337 -13.76 -23.91 -61.45
N PHE A 338 -13.26 -23.71 -62.66
CA PHE A 338 -11.92 -24.16 -63.05
C PHE A 338 -10.81 -23.54 -62.19
N PHE A 339 -10.83 -22.22 -61.98
CA PHE A 339 -9.83 -21.57 -61.10
C PHE A 339 -9.96 -22.00 -59.63
N GLN A 340 -11.19 -22.19 -59.15
CA GLN A 340 -11.42 -22.71 -57.80
C GLN A 340 -10.85 -24.13 -57.65
N PHE A 341 -11.06 -24.99 -58.64
CA PHE A 341 -10.51 -26.34 -58.66
C PHE A 341 -8.97 -26.31 -58.62
N GLN A 342 -8.32 -25.55 -59.49
CA GLN A 342 -6.85 -25.43 -59.50
C GLN A 342 -6.29 -24.95 -58.15
N ARG A 343 -6.93 -23.94 -57.54
CA ARG A 343 -6.54 -23.42 -56.24
C ARG A 343 -6.67 -24.47 -55.13
N LEU A 344 -7.75 -25.24 -55.14
CA LEU A 344 -8.00 -26.30 -54.15
C LEU A 344 -7.00 -27.45 -54.30
N ILE A 345 -6.66 -27.85 -55.54
CA ILE A 345 -5.63 -28.86 -55.78
C ILE A 345 -4.30 -28.42 -55.18
N GLN A 346 -3.83 -27.20 -55.48
CA GLN A 346 -2.57 -26.68 -54.95
C GLN A 346 -2.60 -26.54 -53.41
N ALA A 347 -3.73 -26.12 -52.84
CA ALA A 347 -3.90 -26.02 -51.39
C ALA A 347 -3.83 -27.41 -50.72
N ASN A 348 -4.42 -28.43 -51.34
CA ASN A 348 -4.38 -29.81 -50.85
C ASN A 348 -2.97 -30.40 -50.91
N GLU A 349 -2.21 -30.15 -52.00
CA GLU A 349 -0.80 -30.59 -52.10
C GLU A 349 0.06 -30.03 -50.96
N ASN A 350 -0.10 -28.73 -50.68
CA ASN A 350 0.65 -28.08 -49.60
C ASN A 350 0.29 -28.65 -48.21
N LEU A 351 -1.01 -28.88 -47.94
CA LEU A 351 -1.45 -29.48 -46.67
C LEU A 351 -0.93 -30.92 -46.52
N ILE A 352 -0.96 -31.71 -47.59
CA ILE A 352 -0.41 -33.08 -47.60
C ILE A 352 1.08 -33.06 -47.25
N ALA A 353 1.87 -32.17 -47.86
CA ALA A 353 3.30 -32.05 -47.56
C ALA A 353 3.56 -31.65 -46.11
N GLN A 354 2.78 -30.73 -45.55
CA GLN A 354 2.90 -30.30 -44.15
C GLN A 354 2.57 -31.43 -43.15
N ILE A 355 1.52 -32.20 -43.41
CA ILE A 355 1.15 -33.33 -42.56
C ILE A 355 2.22 -34.44 -42.65
N GLN A 356 2.77 -34.70 -43.84
CA GLN A 356 3.87 -35.66 -44.03
C GLN A 356 5.14 -35.27 -43.26
N ASP A 357 5.57 -34.02 -43.40
CA ASP A 357 6.74 -33.50 -42.68
C ASP A 357 6.59 -33.68 -41.17
N ARG A 358 5.40 -33.40 -40.63
CA ARG A 358 5.08 -33.58 -39.20
C ARG A 358 5.15 -35.04 -38.75
N PHE A 359 4.66 -35.98 -39.58
CA PHE A 359 4.81 -37.41 -39.30
C PHE A 359 6.27 -37.84 -39.29
N GLU A 360 7.09 -37.34 -40.22
CA GLU A 360 8.52 -37.65 -40.28
C GLU A 360 9.31 -37.06 -39.09
N THR A 361 9.02 -35.82 -38.67
CA THR A 361 9.72 -35.19 -37.54
C THR A 361 9.44 -35.92 -36.23
N LEU A 362 8.17 -36.29 -35.99
CA LEU A 362 7.77 -36.98 -34.76
C LEU A 362 8.22 -38.45 -34.75
N ALA A 363 8.45 -39.07 -35.91
CA ALA A 363 9.06 -40.39 -36.00
C ALA A 363 10.56 -40.39 -35.62
N GLN A 364 11.24 -39.25 -35.74
CA GLN A 364 12.65 -39.07 -35.39
C GLN A 364 12.88 -38.62 -33.93
N GLY A 365 11.81 -38.34 -33.18
CA GLY A 365 11.86 -37.94 -31.77
C GLY A 365 12.28 -39.06 -30.81
N THR A 366 12.70 -38.68 -29.60
CA THR A 366 13.02 -39.55 -28.46
C THR A 366 11.86 -40.46 -28.06
N LEU A 367 10.64 -39.91 -28.06
CA LEU A 367 9.38 -40.63 -27.84
C LEU A 367 8.70 -40.87 -29.20
N LYS A 368 8.61 -42.12 -29.65
CA LYS A 368 7.96 -42.45 -30.93
C LYS A 368 6.45 -42.49 -30.77
N ILE A 369 5.72 -41.96 -31.76
CA ILE A 369 4.25 -42.01 -31.81
C ILE A 369 3.79 -43.01 -32.88
N GLU A 370 2.89 -43.92 -32.49
CA GLU A 370 2.10 -44.72 -33.42
C GLU A 370 0.77 -44.00 -33.73
N TRP A 371 0.59 -43.62 -35.00
CA TRP A 371 -0.58 -42.88 -35.49
C TRP A 371 -1.76 -43.82 -35.80
N ASP A 372 -2.46 -44.27 -34.75
CA ASP A 372 -3.57 -45.22 -34.82
C ASP A 372 -4.87 -44.63 -35.38
N GLN A 373 -5.05 -43.30 -35.37
CA GLN A 373 -6.28 -42.64 -35.87
C GLN A 373 -6.04 -41.81 -37.12
N SER A 374 -5.13 -40.83 -37.04
CA SER A 374 -4.90 -39.85 -38.10
C SER A 374 -4.12 -40.44 -39.28
N GLY A 375 -3.29 -41.46 -39.04
CA GLY A 375 -2.40 -42.05 -40.03
C GLY A 375 -3.11 -42.89 -41.11
N GLU A 376 -4.18 -43.61 -40.77
CA GLU A 376 -4.97 -44.36 -41.75
C GLU A 376 -5.89 -43.44 -42.56
N ARG A 377 -6.54 -42.47 -41.89
CA ARG A 377 -7.37 -41.44 -42.53
C ARG A 377 -6.57 -40.62 -43.54
N PHE A 378 -5.34 -40.21 -43.18
CA PHE A 378 -4.49 -39.45 -44.09
C PHE A 378 -4.11 -40.26 -45.35
N ARG A 379 -3.82 -41.56 -45.21
CA ARG A 379 -3.52 -42.43 -46.35
C ARG A 379 -4.69 -42.54 -47.33
N GLN A 380 -5.91 -42.73 -46.81
CA GLN A 380 -7.12 -42.77 -47.64
C GLN A 380 -7.35 -41.44 -48.39
N LEU A 381 -7.20 -40.30 -47.70
CA LEU A 381 -7.33 -38.97 -48.32
C LEU A 381 -6.25 -38.68 -49.37
N LEU A 382 -5.04 -39.21 -49.19
CA LEU A 382 -3.94 -39.06 -50.13
C LEU A 382 -4.20 -39.87 -51.41
N ASP A 383 -4.78 -41.06 -51.30
CA ASP A 383 -5.20 -41.86 -52.44
C ASP A 383 -6.37 -41.19 -53.20
N ASP A 384 -7.38 -40.69 -52.49
CA ASP A 384 -8.49 -39.92 -53.09
C ASP A 384 -7.98 -38.66 -53.81
N PHE A 385 -7.03 -37.95 -53.21
CA PHE A 385 -6.39 -36.79 -53.82
C PHE A 385 -5.60 -37.15 -55.09
N ARG A 386 -4.84 -38.26 -55.07
CA ARG A 386 -4.11 -38.75 -56.25
C ARG A 386 -5.06 -39.08 -57.39
N VAL A 387 -6.18 -39.75 -57.13
CA VAL A 387 -7.20 -40.06 -58.13
C VAL A 387 -7.76 -38.77 -58.76
N LEU A 388 -8.09 -37.77 -57.93
CA LEU A 388 -8.62 -36.50 -58.41
C LEU A 388 -7.59 -35.70 -59.24
N SER A 389 -6.32 -35.67 -58.80
CA SER A 389 -5.23 -34.97 -59.51
C SER A 389 -4.86 -35.63 -60.85
N ALA A 390 -5.12 -36.93 -61.01
CA ALA A 390 -4.80 -37.70 -62.22
C ALA A 390 -5.86 -37.59 -63.34
N THR A 391 -6.91 -36.79 -63.16
CA THR A 391 -7.93 -36.57 -64.22
C THR A 391 -7.32 -35.93 -65.47
N LYS A 392 -7.53 -36.55 -66.64
CA LYS A 392 -6.95 -36.11 -67.92
C LYS A 392 -7.57 -34.79 -68.42
N LYS A 393 -6.72 -33.83 -68.77
CA LYS A 393 -7.07 -32.57 -69.46
C LYS A 393 -7.41 -32.84 -70.94
N PRO A 394 -8.30 -32.06 -71.60
CA PRO A 394 -9.04 -30.90 -71.09
C PRO A 394 -10.31 -31.29 -70.31
N TYR A 395 -10.68 -30.46 -69.32
CA TYR A 395 -11.82 -30.68 -68.44
C TYR A 395 -13.14 -30.33 -69.14
N PRO A 396 -14.13 -31.23 -69.15
CA PRO A 396 -15.44 -30.93 -69.68
C PRO A 396 -16.21 -29.98 -68.74
N ILE A 397 -16.82 -28.95 -69.32
CA ILE A 397 -17.64 -27.93 -68.64
C ILE A 397 -18.62 -28.49 -67.59
N PRO A 398 -19.44 -29.53 -67.87
CA PRO A 398 -20.44 -30.01 -66.91
C PRO A 398 -19.85 -30.73 -65.69
N LEU A 399 -18.62 -31.25 -65.76
CA LEU A 399 -18.00 -31.98 -64.64
C LEU A 399 -17.15 -31.07 -63.73
N LEU A 400 -16.82 -29.84 -64.16
CA LEU A 400 -16.01 -28.91 -63.38
C LEU A 400 -16.60 -28.60 -61.99
N SER A 401 -17.93 -28.51 -61.87
CA SER A 401 -18.57 -28.30 -60.56
C SER A 401 -18.44 -29.51 -59.64
N GLN A 402 -18.43 -30.73 -60.20
CA GLN A 402 -18.23 -31.96 -59.43
C GLN A 402 -16.80 -32.04 -58.91
N PHE A 403 -15.80 -31.75 -59.76
CA PHE A 403 -14.39 -31.74 -59.37
C PHE A 403 -14.09 -30.71 -58.26
N VAL A 404 -14.70 -29.52 -58.33
CA VAL A 404 -14.60 -28.51 -57.26
C VAL A 404 -15.15 -29.04 -55.92
N ASN A 405 -16.31 -29.71 -55.95
CA ASN A 405 -16.92 -30.26 -54.74
C ASN A 405 -16.09 -31.41 -54.13
N GLU A 406 -15.55 -32.28 -54.97
CA GLU A 406 -14.66 -33.37 -54.53
C GLU A 406 -13.35 -32.82 -53.95
N ALA A 407 -12.73 -31.83 -54.61
CA ALA A 407 -11.53 -31.16 -54.11
C ALA A 407 -11.78 -30.46 -52.77
N MET A 408 -12.95 -29.83 -52.58
CA MET A 408 -13.33 -29.22 -51.30
C MET A 408 -13.55 -30.24 -50.19
N LYS A 409 -14.18 -31.39 -50.47
CA LYS A 409 -14.37 -32.44 -49.46
C LYS A 409 -13.03 -32.97 -48.96
N ILE A 410 -12.09 -33.23 -49.87
CA ILE A 410 -10.73 -33.65 -49.54
C ILE A 410 -10.03 -32.55 -48.73
N HIS A 411 -10.16 -31.28 -49.14
CA HIS A 411 -9.56 -30.14 -48.44
C HIS A 411 -10.03 -30.04 -46.97
N HIS A 412 -11.34 -30.13 -46.74
CA HIS A 412 -11.90 -30.08 -45.39
C HIS A 412 -11.43 -31.25 -44.53
N ALA A 413 -11.43 -32.46 -45.07
CA ALA A 413 -10.96 -33.63 -44.33
C ALA A 413 -9.45 -33.54 -44.01
N LEU A 414 -8.64 -33.01 -44.93
CA LEU A 414 -7.20 -32.75 -44.69
C LEU A 414 -6.97 -31.69 -43.60
N LEU A 415 -7.79 -30.63 -43.54
CA LEU A 415 -7.70 -29.62 -42.48
C LEU A 415 -8.00 -30.20 -41.09
N ASP A 416 -8.94 -31.13 -40.99
CA ASP A 416 -9.26 -31.78 -39.71
C ASP A 416 -8.11 -32.69 -39.26
N VAL A 417 -7.50 -33.44 -40.19
CA VAL A 417 -6.30 -34.25 -39.91
C VAL A 417 -5.10 -33.36 -39.53
N ASP A 418 -4.91 -32.21 -40.20
CA ASP A 418 -3.85 -31.26 -39.84
C ASP A 418 -4.02 -30.74 -38.41
N ARG A 419 -5.25 -30.37 -38.01
CA ARG A 419 -5.52 -29.91 -36.65
C ARG A 419 -5.22 -30.97 -35.59
N GLN A 420 -5.67 -32.21 -35.83
CA GLN A 420 -5.45 -33.31 -34.89
C GLN A 420 -3.95 -33.62 -34.73
N THR A 421 -3.24 -33.75 -35.85
CA THR A 421 -1.80 -34.03 -35.83
C THR A 421 -0.98 -32.88 -35.26
N ALA A 422 -1.38 -31.62 -35.49
CA ALA A 422 -0.73 -30.44 -34.89
C ALA A 422 -0.90 -30.40 -33.36
N HIS A 423 -2.10 -30.72 -32.87
CA HIS A 423 -2.38 -30.77 -31.44
C HIS A 423 -1.51 -31.83 -30.74
N ILE A 424 -1.45 -33.03 -31.32
CA ILE A 424 -0.61 -34.12 -30.81
C ILE A 424 0.87 -33.75 -30.84
N ALA A 425 1.35 -33.10 -31.91
CA ALA A 425 2.73 -32.62 -32.01
C ALA A 425 3.09 -31.62 -30.89
N SER A 426 2.14 -30.75 -30.51
CA SER A 426 2.35 -29.79 -29.42
C SER A 426 2.46 -30.47 -28.06
N MET A 427 1.57 -31.44 -27.77
CA MET A 427 1.61 -32.23 -26.54
C MET A 427 2.87 -33.09 -26.45
N HIS A 428 3.30 -33.66 -27.58
CA HIS A 428 4.54 -34.41 -27.67
C HIS A 428 5.76 -33.55 -27.34
N ARG A 429 5.85 -32.33 -27.88
CA ARG A 429 6.94 -31.41 -27.57
C ARG A 429 6.97 -31.04 -26.08
N SER A 430 5.83 -30.72 -25.48
CA SER A 430 5.78 -30.43 -24.03
C SER A 430 6.17 -31.63 -23.19
N LEU A 431 5.76 -32.83 -23.60
CA LEU A 431 6.15 -34.08 -22.94
C LEU A 431 7.66 -34.30 -23.02
N ASP A 432 8.26 -34.12 -24.20
CA ASP A 432 9.70 -34.30 -24.39
C ASP A 432 10.52 -33.26 -23.59
N GLU A 433 10.05 -32.01 -23.50
CA GLU A 433 10.63 -30.99 -22.62
C GLU A 433 10.55 -31.36 -21.14
N MET A 434 9.39 -31.85 -20.67
CA MET A 434 9.20 -32.28 -19.28
C MET A 434 10.05 -33.50 -18.94
N VAL A 435 10.11 -34.51 -19.81
CA VAL A 435 10.92 -35.73 -19.59
C VAL A 435 12.41 -35.41 -19.57
N ASN A 436 12.87 -34.47 -20.41
CA ASN A 436 14.28 -34.05 -20.44
C ASN A 436 14.66 -33.05 -19.34
N SER A 437 13.69 -32.57 -18.56
CA SER A 437 13.94 -31.67 -17.43
C SER A 437 14.81 -32.33 -16.35
N PRO A 438 15.66 -31.57 -15.64
CA PRO A 438 16.49 -32.12 -14.59
C PRO A 438 15.66 -32.72 -13.44
N GLU A 439 14.42 -32.26 -13.22
CA GLU A 439 13.52 -32.78 -12.19
C GLU A 439 13.19 -34.27 -12.38
N LEU A 440 12.89 -34.67 -13.62
CA LEU A 440 12.55 -36.07 -13.94
C LEU A 440 13.81 -36.88 -14.30
N LYS A 441 14.73 -36.29 -15.07
CA LYS A 441 15.94 -36.97 -15.55
C LYS A 441 16.94 -37.31 -14.44
N GLN A 442 17.03 -36.47 -13.41
CA GLN A 442 17.90 -36.70 -12.24
C GLN A 442 17.09 -37.19 -11.02
N SER A 443 15.89 -37.75 -11.23
CA SER A 443 15.00 -38.23 -10.17
C SER A 443 15.68 -39.16 -9.16
N ALA A 444 16.49 -40.12 -9.63
CA ALA A 444 17.21 -41.03 -8.76
C ALA A 444 18.19 -40.33 -7.80
N GLU A 445 18.91 -39.30 -8.28
CA GLU A 445 19.93 -38.60 -7.48
C GLU A 445 19.32 -37.78 -6.37
N TRP A 446 18.27 -37.00 -6.67
CA TRP A 446 17.66 -36.13 -5.66
C TRP A 446 16.72 -36.89 -4.72
N ILE A 447 16.12 -38.03 -5.13
CA ILE A 447 15.38 -38.91 -4.22
C ILE A 447 16.31 -39.50 -3.16
N GLU A 448 17.51 -39.94 -3.54
CA GLU A 448 18.51 -40.41 -2.56
C GLU A 448 18.96 -39.28 -1.63
N ALA A 449 19.17 -38.07 -2.15
CA ALA A 449 19.42 -36.91 -1.30
C ALA A 449 18.25 -36.61 -0.33
N ALA A 450 17.00 -36.78 -0.77
CA ALA A 450 15.82 -36.61 0.06
C ALA A 450 15.71 -37.69 1.16
N LYS A 451 16.04 -38.95 0.86
CA LYS A 451 16.11 -40.04 1.86
C LYS A 451 17.16 -39.75 2.93
N ASN A 452 18.35 -39.31 2.51
CA ASN A 452 19.43 -38.92 3.42
C ASN A 452 19.01 -37.73 4.31
N LEU A 453 18.31 -36.75 3.73
CA LEU A 453 17.78 -35.60 4.46
C LEU A 453 16.71 -36.03 5.48
N ALA A 454 15.78 -36.91 5.10
CA ALA A 454 14.74 -37.44 5.99
C ALA A 454 15.34 -38.14 7.22
N ALA A 455 16.33 -39.01 6.99
CA ALA A 455 17.06 -39.68 8.08
C ALA A 455 17.78 -38.70 9.01
N SER A 456 18.33 -37.61 8.45
CA SER A 456 19.09 -36.60 9.20
C SER A 456 18.21 -35.67 10.06
N ILE A 457 16.96 -35.46 9.66
CA ILE A 457 15.98 -34.60 10.34
C ILE A 457 15.30 -35.33 11.50
N ARG A 458 15.06 -36.63 11.36
CA ARG A 458 14.33 -37.47 12.32
C ARG A 458 14.73 -37.28 13.81
N PRO A 459 16.02 -37.09 14.16
CA PRO A 459 16.43 -36.91 15.56
C PRO A 459 16.05 -35.56 16.19
N TYR A 460 15.59 -34.57 15.42
CA TYR A 460 15.31 -33.22 15.93
C TYR A 460 13.81 -32.99 16.15
N ASP A 461 13.46 -32.19 17.18
CA ASP A 461 12.05 -31.85 17.49
C ASP A 461 11.38 -31.11 16.30
N PRO A 462 10.23 -31.60 15.77
CA PRO A 462 9.48 -30.99 14.66
C PRO A 462 9.15 -29.50 14.80
N ARG A 463 9.19 -28.94 16.02
CA ARG A 463 8.98 -27.50 16.28
C ARG A 463 10.15 -26.62 15.88
N ASN A 464 11.30 -27.19 15.52
CA ASN A 464 12.45 -26.43 15.01
C ASN A 464 12.25 -25.92 13.57
N TRP A 465 11.23 -26.41 12.86
CA TRP A 465 10.94 -26.02 11.49
C TRP A 465 9.78 -25.03 11.40
N PRO A 466 9.76 -24.15 10.39
CA PRO A 466 8.68 -23.17 10.20
C PRO A 466 7.31 -23.82 10.03
N ASN A 467 7.25 -24.95 9.31
CA ASN A 467 6.04 -25.73 9.08
C ASN A 467 6.24 -27.15 9.60
N ARG A 468 5.62 -27.46 10.74
CA ARG A 468 5.69 -28.77 11.40
C ARG A 468 5.23 -29.92 10.49
N ASP A 469 4.17 -29.69 9.73
CA ASP A 469 3.54 -30.72 8.89
C ASP A 469 4.44 -31.13 7.71
N TRP A 470 5.33 -30.24 7.27
CA TRP A 470 6.28 -30.55 6.20
C TRP A 470 7.29 -31.60 6.60
N VAL A 471 7.66 -31.64 7.88
CA VAL A 471 8.62 -32.62 8.41
C VAL A 471 7.91 -33.91 8.80
N LEU A 472 6.76 -33.81 9.47
CA LEU A 472 5.96 -35.00 9.85
C LEU A 472 5.46 -35.79 8.64
N GLY A 473 5.12 -35.11 7.54
CA GLY A 473 4.67 -35.72 6.29
C GLY A 473 5.76 -35.97 5.26
N PHE A 474 7.03 -35.61 5.54
CA PHE A 474 8.10 -35.62 4.54
C PHE A 474 8.35 -37.02 3.97
N GLU A 475 8.49 -38.03 4.84
CA GLU A 475 8.73 -39.42 4.41
C GLU A 475 7.57 -40.01 3.62
N ARG A 476 6.33 -39.67 4.02
CA ARG A 476 5.13 -40.11 3.29
C ARG A 476 5.07 -39.50 1.90
N GLN A 477 5.30 -38.19 1.78
CA GLN A 477 5.32 -37.50 0.49
C GLN A 477 6.48 -38.00 -0.39
N LEU A 478 7.64 -38.29 0.20
CA LEU A 478 8.77 -38.90 -0.51
C LEU A 478 8.39 -40.27 -1.10
N GLN A 479 7.69 -41.11 -0.34
CA GLN A 479 7.22 -42.42 -0.82
C GLN A 479 6.16 -42.28 -1.93
N GLU A 480 5.23 -41.33 -1.79
CA GLU A 480 4.21 -41.05 -2.81
C GLU A 480 4.85 -40.58 -4.14
N VAL A 481 5.82 -39.65 -4.07
CA VAL A 481 6.54 -39.14 -5.25
C VAL A 481 7.47 -40.21 -5.85
N GLU A 482 8.16 -41.00 -5.03
CA GLU A 482 9.01 -42.10 -5.50
C GLU A 482 8.19 -43.19 -6.20
N ALA A 483 7.02 -43.57 -5.65
CA ALA A 483 6.12 -44.53 -6.27
C ALA A 483 5.56 -44.02 -7.61
N ALA A 484 5.17 -42.74 -7.67
CA ALA A 484 4.69 -42.11 -8.89
C ALA A 484 5.80 -42.11 -9.97
N LEU A 485 7.02 -41.68 -9.63
CA LEU A 485 8.14 -41.63 -10.58
C LEU A 485 8.56 -43.03 -11.08
N ARG A 486 8.52 -44.06 -10.23
CA ARG A 486 8.77 -45.44 -10.64
C ARG A 486 7.72 -45.94 -11.63
N TYR A 487 6.44 -45.73 -11.31
CA TYR A 487 5.33 -46.09 -12.20
C TYR A 487 5.46 -45.42 -13.58
N TRP A 488 5.86 -44.14 -13.63
CA TRP A 488 6.05 -43.42 -14.89
C TRP A 488 7.29 -43.85 -15.67
N ASN A 489 8.42 -44.09 -15.01
CA ASN A 489 9.63 -44.58 -15.67
C ASN A 489 9.43 -45.97 -16.30
N GLU A 490 8.61 -46.83 -15.67
CA GLU A 490 8.24 -48.13 -16.23
C GLU A 490 7.30 -48.00 -17.44
N ASN A 491 6.35 -47.06 -17.42
CA ASN A 491 5.43 -46.82 -18.54
C ASN A 491 6.09 -46.11 -19.73
N LEU A 492 7.06 -45.22 -19.50
CA LEU A 492 7.84 -44.55 -20.55
C LEU A 492 8.90 -45.47 -21.20
N ALA A 493 9.19 -46.63 -20.62
CA ALA A 493 10.10 -47.62 -21.21
C ALA A 493 9.48 -48.37 -22.40
N GLN A 494 8.20 -48.13 -22.72
CA GLN A 494 7.59 -48.67 -23.94
C GLN A 494 8.12 -47.96 -25.20
N PRO A 495 8.43 -48.71 -26.28
CA PRO A 495 9.17 -48.17 -27.43
C PRO A 495 8.35 -47.21 -28.33
N ALA A 496 7.02 -47.17 -28.20
CA ALA A 496 6.15 -46.22 -28.90
C ALA A 496 4.84 -45.96 -28.13
N LEU A 497 4.38 -44.72 -28.13
CA LEU A 497 3.11 -44.27 -27.55
C LEU A 497 2.03 -44.21 -28.64
N SER A 498 0.82 -44.67 -28.37
CA SER A 498 -0.30 -44.52 -29.30
C SER A 498 -0.83 -43.08 -29.31
N GLU A 499 -1.26 -42.57 -30.47
CA GLU A 499 -1.88 -41.24 -30.58
C GLU A 499 -3.06 -41.07 -29.62
N SER A 500 -3.84 -42.12 -29.40
CA SER A 500 -4.96 -42.16 -28.44
C SER A 500 -4.57 -42.04 -26.95
N SER A 501 -3.33 -42.33 -26.57
CA SER A 501 -2.89 -42.34 -25.17
C SER A 501 -2.06 -41.11 -24.77
N ILE A 502 -1.58 -40.31 -25.74
CA ILE A 502 -0.70 -39.15 -25.50
C ILE A 502 -1.33 -38.12 -24.56
N GLU A 503 -2.62 -37.84 -24.68
CA GLU A 503 -3.30 -36.85 -23.84
C GLU A 503 -3.34 -37.29 -22.36
N GLN A 504 -3.65 -38.57 -22.12
CA GLN A 504 -3.67 -39.15 -20.77
C GLN A 504 -2.25 -39.20 -20.16
N VAL A 505 -1.27 -39.57 -20.97
CA VAL A 505 0.15 -39.61 -20.57
C VAL A 505 0.68 -38.20 -20.28
N SER A 506 0.32 -37.21 -21.10
CA SER A 506 0.67 -35.79 -20.90
C SER A 506 0.17 -35.27 -19.56
N PHE A 507 -1.13 -35.44 -19.29
CA PHE A 507 -1.74 -34.97 -18.04
C PHE A 507 -1.07 -35.59 -16.81
N ALA A 508 -0.77 -36.89 -16.90
CA ALA A 508 -0.29 -37.61 -15.75
C ALA A 508 1.23 -37.40 -15.50
N ILE A 509 2.02 -37.15 -16.55
CA ILE A 509 3.41 -36.66 -16.42
C ILE A 509 3.44 -35.23 -15.86
N GLU A 510 2.54 -34.36 -16.30
CA GLU A 510 2.44 -32.98 -15.79
C GLU A 510 2.15 -32.97 -14.28
N GLU A 511 1.22 -33.82 -13.81
CA GLU A 511 0.91 -33.92 -12.38
C GLU A 511 2.11 -34.42 -11.57
N VAL A 512 2.84 -35.43 -12.06
CA VAL A 512 4.04 -35.94 -11.37
C VAL A 512 5.19 -34.94 -11.41
N TYR A 513 5.38 -34.24 -12.53
CA TYR A 513 6.33 -33.13 -12.63
C TYR A 513 6.01 -32.05 -11.59
N ARG A 514 4.74 -31.62 -11.50
CA ARG A 514 4.30 -30.62 -10.52
C ARG A 514 4.52 -31.08 -9.08
N GLN A 515 4.14 -32.32 -8.75
CA GLN A 515 4.37 -32.88 -7.42
C GLN A 515 5.87 -32.95 -7.07
N SER A 516 6.71 -33.35 -8.02
CA SER A 516 8.17 -33.40 -7.83
C SER A 516 8.77 -32.01 -7.59
N LEU A 517 8.29 -30.98 -8.31
CA LEU A 517 8.76 -29.60 -8.20
C LEU A 517 8.41 -29.00 -6.83
N ILE A 518 7.15 -29.16 -6.40
CA ILE A 518 6.67 -28.73 -5.08
C ILE A 518 7.47 -29.43 -3.97
N PHE A 519 7.71 -30.74 -4.11
CA PHE A 519 8.47 -31.50 -3.13
C PHE A 519 9.93 -31.03 -3.05
N ARG A 520 10.58 -30.75 -4.20
CA ARG A 520 11.96 -30.27 -4.26
C ARG A 520 12.15 -28.88 -3.66
N GLU A 521 11.21 -27.96 -3.89
CA GLU A 521 11.21 -26.66 -3.23
C GLU A 521 11.14 -26.80 -1.71
N ARG A 522 10.24 -27.66 -1.21
CA ARG A 522 10.13 -27.96 0.22
C ARG A 522 11.40 -28.59 0.77
N MET A 523 11.96 -29.56 0.07
CA MET A 523 13.23 -30.22 0.42
C MET A 523 14.36 -29.19 0.58
N ASN A 524 14.52 -28.26 -0.38
CA ASN A 524 15.54 -27.23 -0.33
C ASN A 524 15.38 -26.28 0.87
N VAL A 525 14.15 -25.93 1.23
CA VAL A 525 13.86 -25.11 2.43
C VAL A 525 14.24 -25.88 3.69
N ILE A 526 13.82 -27.13 3.79
CA ILE A 526 14.11 -27.99 4.92
C ILE A 526 15.62 -28.21 5.06
N GLU A 527 16.35 -28.45 3.97
CA GLU A 527 17.80 -28.64 3.97
C GLU A 527 18.53 -27.37 4.45
N ARG A 528 18.11 -26.20 4.00
CA ARG A 528 18.67 -24.92 4.45
C ARG A 528 18.47 -24.72 5.95
N VAL A 529 17.26 -24.98 6.45
CA VAL A 529 16.94 -24.89 7.89
C VAL A 529 17.76 -25.91 8.67
N PHE A 530 17.88 -27.14 8.18
CA PHE A 530 18.68 -28.19 8.79
C PHE A 530 20.16 -27.79 8.92
N ARG A 531 20.79 -27.27 7.85
CA ARG A 531 22.17 -26.78 7.90
C ARG A 531 22.35 -25.67 8.95
N ASN A 532 21.40 -24.76 9.05
CA ASN A 532 21.41 -23.70 10.07
C ASN A 532 21.26 -24.25 11.49
N LEU A 533 20.39 -25.24 11.70
CA LEU A 533 20.21 -25.91 12.99
C LEU A 533 21.49 -26.61 13.43
N VAL A 534 22.13 -27.38 12.54
CA VAL A 534 23.39 -28.08 12.84
C VAL A 534 24.50 -27.08 13.20
N ASN A 535 24.64 -25.99 12.43
CA ASN A 535 25.63 -24.96 12.73
C ASN A 535 25.38 -24.28 14.08
N SER A 536 24.13 -23.95 14.38
CA SER A 536 23.73 -23.34 15.66
C SER A 536 23.92 -24.30 16.84
N GLU A 537 23.69 -25.60 16.65
CA GLU A 537 23.91 -26.63 17.66
C GLU A 537 25.40 -26.76 17.99
N ASN A 538 26.24 -26.87 16.96
CA ASN A 538 27.70 -26.96 17.11
C ASN A 538 28.28 -25.73 17.84
N GLN A 539 27.82 -24.53 17.47
CA GLN A 539 28.22 -23.29 18.16
C GLN A 539 27.78 -23.30 19.62
N SER A 540 26.54 -23.72 19.91
CA SER A 540 26.03 -23.78 21.29
C SER A 540 26.78 -24.80 22.15
N LEU A 541 27.14 -25.95 21.60
CA LEU A 541 27.95 -26.96 22.29
C LEU A 541 29.37 -26.47 22.57
N ALA A 542 29.99 -25.75 21.62
CA ALA A 542 31.29 -25.13 21.84
C ALA A 542 31.24 -24.05 22.94
N LEU A 543 30.19 -23.23 22.95
CA LEU A 543 29.95 -22.25 24.01
C LEU A 543 29.74 -22.91 25.37
N LEU A 544 28.93 -23.98 25.44
CA LEU A 544 28.68 -24.75 26.66
C LEU A 544 29.99 -25.31 27.24
N LYS A 545 30.83 -25.93 26.40
CA LYS A 545 32.13 -26.46 26.83
C LYS A 545 33.06 -25.35 27.34
N THR A 546 33.09 -24.21 26.66
CA THR A 546 33.92 -23.06 27.05
C THR A 546 33.45 -22.46 28.39
N ALA A 547 32.15 -22.26 28.54
CA ALA A 547 31.55 -21.75 29.77
C ALA A 547 31.78 -22.70 30.95
N ARG A 548 31.64 -24.03 30.75
CA ARG A 548 31.92 -25.02 31.78
C ARG A 548 33.38 -25.00 32.23
N ASN A 549 34.32 -24.87 31.30
CA ASN A 549 35.74 -24.75 31.62
C ASN A 549 36.06 -23.47 32.41
N GLN A 550 35.48 -22.33 32.00
CA GLN A 550 35.63 -21.06 32.71
C GLN A 550 35.02 -21.12 34.11
N PHE A 551 33.84 -21.75 34.24
CA PHE A 551 33.19 -21.97 35.54
C PHE A 551 34.05 -22.84 36.45
N ALA A 552 34.64 -23.93 35.95
CA ALA A 552 35.54 -24.77 36.73
C ALA A 552 36.77 -24.00 37.25
N GLN A 553 37.35 -23.12 36.43
CA GLN A 553 38.44 -22.24 36.85
C GLN A 553 37.99 -21.24 37.93
N ILE A 554 36.84 -20.59 37.76
CA ILE A 554 36.25 -19.68 38.75
C ILE A 554 36.01 -20.42 40.07
N THR A 555 35.44 -21.62 40.03
CA THR A 555 35.21 -22.48 41.19
C THR A 555 36.50 -22.75 41.96
N MET A 556 37.59 -23.09 41.27
CA MET A 556 38.89 -23.31 41.91
C MET A 556 39.38 -22.07 42.68
N PHE A 557 39.27 -20.88 42.09
CA PHE A 557 39.66 -19.64 42.77
C PHE A 557 38.76 -19.36 43.98
N VAL A 558 37.45 -19.50 43.82
CA VAL A 558 36.47 -19.20 44.87
C VAL A 558 36.61 -20.14 46.07
N LEU A 559 36.80 -21.44 45.84
CA LEU A 559 37.01 -22.43 46.91
C LEU A 559 38.38 -22.28 47.58
N SER A 560 39.40 -21.78 46.87
CA SER A 560 40.71 -21.48 47.48
C SER A 560 40.68 -20.27 48.44
N GLN A 561 39.59 -19.48 48.40
CA GLN A 561 39.46 -18.27 49.19
C GLN A 561 38.65 -18.49 50.47
N PRO A 562 39.22 -18.31 51.67
CA PRO A 562 38.57 -18.67 52.94
C PRO A 562 37.29 -17.87 53.22
N LEU A 563 37.16 -16.65 52.70
CA LEU A 563 35.96 -15.80 52.85
C LEU A 563 34.74 -16.33 52.11
N LEU A 564 34.96 -17.11 51.04
CA LEU A 564 33.94 -17.49 50.09
C LEU A 564 33.64 -18.98 50.10
N ALA A 565 34.61 -19.84 50.46
CA ALA A 565 34.52 -21.29 50.35
C ALA A 565 33.18 -21.84 50.90
N GLU A 566 32.83 -21.55 52.15
CA GLU A 566 31.59 -22.05 52.77
C GLU A 566 30.30 -21.43 52.19
N ARG A 567 30.37 -20.18 51.71
CA ARG A 567 29.19 -19.44 51.24
C ARG A 567 28.85 -19.74 49.78
N ALA A 568 29.87 -19.98 48.96
CA ALA A 568 29.73 -20.19 47.52
C ALA A 568 29.57 -21.68 47.15
N GLU A 569 30.00 -22.62 48.00
CA GLU A 569 29.95 -24.07 47.71
C GLU A 569 28.55 -24.54 47.28
N LYS A 570 27.50 -24.13 48.00
CA LYS A 570 26.10 -24.50 47.66
C LYS A 570 25.66 -23.96 46.30
N GLU A 571 26.04 -22.72 45.97
CA GLU A 571 25.72 -22.10 44.67
C GLU A 571 26.52 -22.78 43.54
N ILE A 572 27.77 -23.14 43.79
CA ILE A 572 28.64 -23.84 42.83
C ILE A 572 28.05 -25.21 42.46
N VAL A 573 27.62 -26.00 43.45
CA VAL A 573 26.97 -27.31 43.21
C VAL A 573 25.68 -27.16 42.40
N GLN A 574 24.90 -26.12 42.66
CA GLN A 574 23.69 -25.83 41.87
C GLN A 574 24.02 -25.49 40.41
N PHE A 575 25.05 -24.68 40.17
CA PHE A 575 25.47 -24.32 38.81
C PHE A 575 26.06 -25.52 38.06
N ASP A 576 26.87 -26.36 38.70
CA ASP A 576 27.41 -27.58 38.09
C ASP A 576 26.29 -28.54 37.66
N HIS A 577 25.30 -28.76 38.55
CA HIS A 577 24.11 -29.54 38.19
C HIS A 577 23.33 -28.93 37.01
N ARG A 578 23.21 -27.60 36.94
CA ARG A 578 22.57 -26.92 35.80
C ARG A 578 23.35 -27.08 34.51
N PHE A 579 24.69 -27.12 34.56
CA PHE A 579 25.52 -27.43 33.40
C PHE A 579 25.28 -28.87 32.91
N ASP A 580 25.20 -29.85 33.81
CA ASP A 580 24.85 -31.25 33.45
C ASP A 580 23.45 -31.37 32.82
N LEU A 581 22.47 -30.65 33.37
CA LEU A 581 21.13 -30.58 32.79
C LEU A 581 21.14 -29.93 31.39
N CYS A 582 21.97 -28.92 31.16
CA CYS A 582 22.13 -28.32 29.83
C CYS A 582 22.81 -29.29 28.86
N GLU A 583 23.89 -29.96 29.26
CA GLU A 583 24.60 -30.96 28.44
C GLU A 583 23.68 -32.11 28.03
N SER A 584 22.95 -32.69 28.98
CA SER A 584 21.97 -33.75 28.71
C SER A 584 20.81 -33.27 27.82
N ALA A 585 20.38 -32.01 27.96
CA ALA A 585 19.37 -31.43 27.08
C ALA A 585 19.86 -31.30 25.62
N PHE A 586 21.13 -30.92 25.40
CA PHE A 586 21.70 -30.89 24.04
C PHE A 586 21.91 -32.29 23.45
N GLN A 587 22.23 -33.30 24.27
CA GLN A 587 22.30 -34.70 23.81
C GLN A 587 20.93 -35.26 23.38
N GLN A 588 19.85 -34.83 24.03
CA GLN A 588 18.47 -35.23 23.68
C GLN A 588 17.88 -34.33 22.58
N ARG A 589 18.33 -34.48 21.34
CA ARG A 589 17.90 -33.66 20.18
C ARG A 589 16.39 -33.65 19.92
N GLU A 590 15.71 -34.73 20.30
CA GLU A 590 14.26 -34.93 20.07
C GLU A 590 13.36 -34.08 20.98
N LYS A 591 13.89 -33.60 22.11
CA LYS A 591 13.11 -32.86 23.12
C LYS A 591 13.49 -31.39 23.14
N ASP A 592 12.48 -30.51 23.09
CA ASP A 592 12.61 -29.05 23.08
C ASP A 592 13.32 -28.50 21.83
N THR A 593 13.01 -27.26 21.48
CA THR A 593 13.66 -26.58 20.36
C THR A 593 15.09 -26.16 20.70
N LEU A 594 15.96 -26.12 19.69
CA LEU A 594 17.36 -25.70 19.85
C LEU A 594 17.45 -24.27 20.40
N ALA A 595 16.59 -23.37 19.93
CA ALA A 595 16.52 -21.99 20.42
C ALA A 595 16.22 -21.93 21.93
N ARG A 596 15.35 -22.81 22.44
CA ARG A 596 15.03 -22.87 23.87
C ARG A 596 16.22 -23.40 24.69
N LYS A 597 16.96 -24.37 24.16
CA LYS A 597 18.18 -24.89 24.79
C LYS A 597 19.29 -23.84 24.83
N GLN A 598 19.47 -23.11 23.73
CA GLN A 598 20.41 -21.99 23.65
C GLN A 598 20.06 -20.88 24.63
N ALA A 599 18.78 -20.51 24.76
CA ALA A 599 18.34 -19.52 25.74
C ALA A 599 18.64 -19.96 27.19
N LYS A 600 18.38 -21.24 27.52
CA LYS A 600 18.73 -21.81 28.85
C LYS A 600 20.24 -21.75 29.11
N LEU A 601 21.07 -22.05 28.11
CA LEU A 601 22.53 -21.94 28.21
C LEU A 601 22.99 -20.50 28.44
N GLN A 602 22.48 -19.55 27.65
CA GLN A 602 22.83 -18.14 27.82
C GLN A 602 22.41 -17.59 29.17
N GLN A 603 21.23 -17.98 29.66
CA GLN A 603 20.77 -17.65 31.01
C GLN A 603 21.69 -18.24 32.08
N LEU A 604 22.11 -19.50 31.95
CA LEU A 604 23.06 -20.12 32.88
C LEU A 604 24.39 -19.37 32.91
N ILE A 605 24.93 -18.98 31.74
CA ILE A 605 26.16 -18.18 31.66
C ILE A 605 25.99 -16.85 32.39
N ALA A 606 24.90 -16.13 32.12
CA ALA A 606 24.62 -14.85 32.79
C ALA A 606 24.46 -14.98 34.31
N ASP A 607 23.81 -16.04 34.79
CA ASP A 607 23.66 -16.30 36.23
C ASP A 607 25.03 -16.56 36.89
N VAL A 608 25.90 -17.32 36.22
CA VAL A 608 27.27 -17.60 36.68
C VAL A 608 28.12 -16.33 36.68
N GLU A 609 28.03 -15.50 35.63
CA GLU A 609 28.70 -14.20 35.58
C GLU A 609 28.28 -13.30 36.75
N LEU A 610 26.99 -13.22 37.04
CA LEU A 610 26.47 -12.45 38.16
C LEU A 610 26.95 -12.99 39.51
N ALA A 611 26.98 -14.31 39.69
CA ALA A 611 27.54 -14.93 40.89
C ALA A 611 29.03 -14.62 41.05
N ALA A 612 29.83 -14.80 39.99
CA ALA A 612 31.28 -14.54 40.02
C ALA A 612 31.60 -13.08 40.32
N ASN A 613 30.89 -12.12 39.72
CA ASN A 613 31.02 -10.69 40.02
C ASN A 613 30.69 -10.39 41.50
N ARG A 614 29.62 -11.00 42.04
CA ARG A 614 29.25 -10.84 43.46
C ARG A 614 30.34 -11.38 44.39
N TRP A 615 30.83 -12.59 44.14
CA TRP A 615 31.90 -13.20 44.93
C TRP A 615 33.20 -12.38 44.89
N MET A 616 33.61 -11.92 43.71
CA MET A 616 34.75 -11.03 43.55
C MET A 616 34.57 -9.75 44.36
N SER A 617 33.37 -9.15 44.35
CA SER A 617 33.10 -7.93 45.10
C SER A 617 33.19 -8.08 46.61
N VAL A 618 32.88 -9.25 47.15
CA VAL A 618 33.06 -9.52 48.58
C VAL A 618 34.54 -9.50 48.94
N VAL A 619 35.39 -10.17 48.16
CA VAL A 619 36.83 -10.24 48.41
C VAL A 619 37.51 -8.89 48.19
N GLU A 620 37.10 -8.16 47.16
CA GLU A 620 37.60 -6.82 46.90
C GLU A 620 37.30 -5.84 48.03
N ASN A 621 36.06 -5.82 48.51
CA ASN A 621 35.68 -4.95 49.63
C ASN A 621 36.49 -5.28 50.89
N ASP A 622 36.77 -6.57 51.13
CA ASP A 622 37.60 -7.00 52.25
C ASP A 622 39.08 -6.64 52.04
N CYS A 623 39.60 -6.79 50.82
CA CYS A 623 40.95 -6.37 50.45
C CYS A 623 41.15 -4.86 50.67
N LEU A 624 40.18 -4.04 50.27
CA LEU A 624 40.21 -2.59 50.49
C LEU A 624 40.20 -2.25 51.98
N LYS A 625 39.43 -2.97 52.80
CA LYS A 625 39.47 -2.82 54.26
C LYS A 625 40.84 -3.16 54.82
N MET A 626 41.41 -4.30 54.43
CA MET A 626 42.76 -4.71 54.87
C MET A 626 43.83 -3.67 54.50
N LEU A 627 43.79 -3.14 53.28
CA LEU A 627 44.71 -2.08 52.85
C LEU A 627 44.52 -0.80 53.68
N SER A 628 43.28 -0.40 53.97
CA SER A 628 43.00 0.78 54.82
C SER A 628 43.42 0.59 56.28
N ASP A 629 43.33 -0.62 56.81
CA ASP A 629 43.78 -0.93 58.17
C ASP A 629 45.31 -1.01 58.23
N LEU A 630 45.95 -1.50 57.16
CA LEU A 630 47.39 -1.51 57.01
C LEU A 630 47.95 -0.08 56.88
N GLU A 631 47.27 0.82 56.17
CA GLU A 631 47.56 2.27 56.13
C GLU A 631 47.52 2.88 57.54
N LYS A 632 46.44 2.68 58.31
CA LYS A 632 46.34 3.16 59.70
C LYS A 632 47.43 2.61 60.62
N ARG A 633 47.86 1.36 60.42
CA ARG A 633 48.94 0.73 61.19
C ARG A 633 50.28 1.38 60.88
N VAL A 634 50.58 1.59 59.60
CA VAL A 634 51.79 2.31 59.17
C VAL A 634 51.79 3.74 59.73
N ASP A 635 50.67 4.48 59.63
CA ASP A 635 50.52 5.82 60.21
C ASP A 635 50.79 5.84 61.72
N ARG A 636 50.34 4.80 62.46
CA ARG A 636 50.58 4.68 63.90
C ARG A 636 52.06 4.47 64.21
N LEU A 637 52.76 3.66 63.41
CA LEU A 637 54.18 3.42 63.57
C LEU A 637 54.99 4.69 63.27
N GLU A 638 54.66 5.41 62.18
CA GLU A 638 55.33 6.67 61.82
C GLU A 638 55.25 7.76 62.91
N ARG A 639 54.20 7.75 63.75
CA ARG A 639 54.08 8.69 64.90
C ARG A 639 55.08 8.44 66.02
N ILE A 640 55.55 7.19 66.16
CA ILE A 640 56.48 6.76 67.23
C ILE A 640 57.92 7.09 66.84
N GLY A 641 58.30 6.82 65.59
CA GLY A 641 59.63 7.06 65.05
C GLY A 641 59.70 6.77 63.56
N GLN A 642 60.85 7.08 62.95
CA GLN A 642 61.11 6.78 61.55
C GLN A 642 61.83 5.44 61.41
N PHE A 643 61.24 4.49 60.68
CA PHE A 643 61.73 3.12 60.59
C PHE A 643 62.20 2.74 59.19
N ASP A 644 63.37 2.10 59.12
CA ASP A 644 63.86 1.44 57.89
C ASP A 644 63.72 -0.07 58.03
N ASP A 645 62.54 -0.59 57.65
CA ASP A 645 62.20 -2.02 57.70
C ASP A 645 61.54 -2.47 56.38
N GLY A 646 61.94 -3.65 55.89
CA GLY A 646 61.43 -4.23 54.66
C GLY A 646 59.93 -4.52 54.68
N LEU A 647 59.36 -4.84 55.85
CA LEU A 647 57.91 -5.08 55.98
C LEU A 647 57.10 -3.79 55.87
N ILE A 648 57.61 -2.67 56.41
CA ILE A 648 56.97 -1.35 56.30
C ILE A 648 57.05 -0.85 54.85
N HIS A 649 58.20 -1.02 54.18
CA HIS A 649 58.32 -0.71 52.75
C HIS A 649 57.36 -1.53 51.89
N ARG A 650 57.20 -2.83 52.18
CA ARG A 650 56.27 -3.69 51.45
C ARG A 650 54.81 -3.29 51.69
N ALA A 651 54.48 -2.90 52.92
CA ALA A 651 53.17 -2.36 53.27
C ALA A 651 52.86 -1.08 52.46
N LEU A 652 53.79 -0.12 52.39
CA LEU A 652 53.66 1.10 51.59
C LEU A 652 53.52 0.82 50.08
N GLN A 653 54.28 -0.15 49.54
CA GLN A 653 54.14 -0.56 48.13
C GLN A 653 52.75 -1.13 47.81
N LEU A 654 52.13 -1.86 48.73
CA LEU A 654 50.78 -2.39 48.55
C LEU A 654 49.72 -1.28 48.62
N ILE A 655 49.91 -0.29 49.50
CA ILE A 655 49.04 0.89 49.59
C ILE A 655 49.12 1.71 48.28
N ASP A 656 50.32 1.98 47.77
CA ASP A 656 50.52 2.75 46.52
C ASP A 656 49.91 2.06 45.29
N ARG A 657 49.95 0.73 45.25
CA ARG A 657 49.36 -0.07 44.17
C ARG A 657 47.83 -0.18 44.22
N ARG A 658 47.18 0.31 45.28
CA ARG A 658 45.74 0.17 45.53
C ARG A 658 44.91 0.56 44.31
N GLU A 659 45.15 1.73 43.70
CA GLU A 659 44.33 2.18 42.56
C GLU A 659 44.54 1.29 41.32
N ARG A 660 45.79 0.98 40.99
CA ARG A 660 46.15 0.16 39.81
C ARG A 660 45.58 -1.25 39.81
N ILE A 661 45.40 -1.82 41.00
CA ILE A 661 44.88 -3.19 41.14
C ILE A 661 43.38 -3.21 40.84
N PHE A 662 42.63 -2.16 41.21
CA PHE A 662 41.17 -2.08 41.05
C PHE A 662 40.71 -1.24 39.84
N ASP A 663 41.62 -0.72 39.02
CA ASP A 663 41.36 0.04 37.78
C ASP A 663 40.39 -0.67 36.81
N PHE A 664 40.36 -2.00 36.81
CA PHE A 664 39.48 -2.78 35.93
C PHE A 664 37.98 -2.52 36.19
N ARG A 665 37.59 -2.04 37.39
CA ARG A 665 36.21 -1.61 37.66
C ARG A 665 35.86 -0.23 37.15
N GLN A 666 36.85 0.65 37.00
CA GLN A 666 36.61 1.99 36.42
C GLN A 666 36.29 1.88 34.92
N THR A 667 36.83 0.84 34.26
CA THR A 667 36.65 0.61 32.83
C THR A 667 35.50 -0.36 32.49
N ALA A 668 35.19 -1.32 33.38
CA ALA A 668 34.08 -2.25 33.20
C ALA A 668 32.78 -1.70 33.82
N ARG A 669 31.77 -1.42 32.99
CA ARG A 669 30.42 -1.05 33.44
C ARG A 669 29.81 -2.18 34.28
N VAL A 670 29.86 -2.07 35.61
CA VAL A 670 29.13 -2.85 36.64
C VAL A 670 29.41 -4.37 36.70
N ASN A 671 29.51 -5.09 35.58
CA ASN A 671 29.78 -6.53 35.50
C ASN A 671 30.91 -6.85 34.51
N ILE A 672 31.85 -7.68 34.94
CA ILE A 672 32.91 -8.23 34.10
C ILE A 672 32.36 -9.49 33.42
N PRO A 673 32.46 -9.63 32.08
CA PRO A 673 32.08 -10.84 31.37
C PRO A 673 32.93 -12.05 31.77
N MET A 674 32.36 -13.25 31.64
CA MET A 674 32.96 -14.52 32.10
C MET A 674 34.37 -14.76 31.51
N GLU A 675 34.59 -14.36 30.26
CA GLU A 675 35.88 -14.50 29.56
C GLU A 675 37.02 -13.76 30.25
N LYS A 676 36.75 -12.62 30.88
CA LYS A 676 37.75 -11.79 31.57
C LYS A 676 37.75 -12.02 33.08
N MET A 677 36.72 -12.70 33.60
CA MET A 677 36.50 -12.93 35.03
C MET A 677 37.66 -13.67 35.69
N VAL A 678 38.16 -14.73 35.06
CA VAL A 678 39.23 -15.58 35.62
C VAL A 678 40.49 -14.77 35.91
N LEU A 679 40.94 -13.95 34.96
CA LEU A 679 42.13 -13.12 35.11
C LEU A 679 41.93 -12.02 36.16
N ALA A 680 40.75 -11.43 36.22
CA ALA A 680 40.42 -10.41 37.23
C ALA A 680 40.37 -11.03 38.64
N MET A 681 39.75 -12.21 38.81
CA MET A 681 39.67 -12.91 40.11
C MET A 681 41.06 -13.23 40.64
N LYS A 682 41.92 -13.78 39.77
CA LYS A 682 43.30 -14.08 40.14
C LYS A 682 44.03 -12.85 40.69
N LYS A 683 43.99 -11.72 39.98
CA LYS A 683 44.65 -10.48 40.41
C LYS A 683 44.18 -9.99 41.79
N VAL A 684 42.86 -9.98 42.02
CA VAL A 684 42.28 -9.52 43.29
C VAL A 684 42.62 -10.48 44.42
N PHE A 685 42.54 -11.78 44.18
CA PHE A 685 42.74 -12.80 45.21
C PHE A 685 44.22 -12.89 45.62
N ASP A 686 45.14 -12.85 44.65
CA ASP A 686 46.58 -12.81 44.92
C ASP A 686 46.93 -11.56 45.77
N THR A 687 46.33 -10.41 45.44
CA THR A 687 46.53 -9.16 46.21
C THR A 687 45.98 -9.26 47.62
N TRP A 688 44.79 -9.85 47.79
CA TRP A 688 44.19 -10.05 49.11
C TRP A 688 45.08 -10.95 49.98
N GLN A 689 45.58 -12.07 49.43
CA GLN A 689 46.47 -12.98 50.16
C GLN A 689 47.76 -12.28 50.58
N GLU A 690 48.36 -11.51 49.68
CA GLU A 690 49.57 -10.73 49.98
C GLU A 690 49.29 -9.69 51.08
N SER A 691 48.19 -8.94 50.97
CA SER A 691 47.81 -7.90 51.94
C SER A 691 47.52 -8.48 53.32
N PHE A 692 46.84 -9.62 53.39
CA PHE A 692 46.58 -10.32 54.64
C PHE A 692 47.88 -10.79 55.31
N ALA A 693 48.79 -11.39 54.55
CA ALA A 693 50.08 -11.89 55.06
C ALA A 693 50.94 -10.74 55.60
N VAL A 694 51.09 -9.65 54.84
CA VAL A 694 51.87 -8.47 55.26
C VAL A 694 51.24 -7.80 56.48
N SER A 695 49.91 -7.64 56.50
CA SER A 695 49.19 -7.05 57.65
C SER A 695 49.40 -7.86 58.92
N LYS A 696 49.30 -9.20 58.84
CA LYS A 696 49.53 -10.09 59.97
C LYS A 696 50.99 -10.04 60.46
N GLN A 697 51.96 -10.11 59.54
CA GLN A 697 53.38 -10.04 59.89
C GLN A 697 53.74 -8.69 60.54
N LEU A 698 53.25 -7.59 60.00
CA LEU A 698 53.46 -6.25 60.56
C LEU A 698 52.85 -6.12 61.97
N ALA A 699 51.68 -6.71 62.20
CA ALA A 699 51.03 -6.75 63.51
C ALA A 699 51.88 -7.50 64.56
N GLU A 700 52.29 -8.72 64.23
CA GLU A 700 52.92 -9.65 65.16
C GLU A 700 54.40 -9.33 65.41
N GLN A 701 55.14 -8.96 64.35
CA GLN A 701 56.60 -8.82 64.42
C GLN A 701 57.06 -7.40 64.75
N ILE A 702 56.28 -6.38 64.39
CA ILE A 702 56.68 -4.96 64.52
C ILE A 702 55.76 -4.23 65.48
N GLU A 703 54.45 -4.17 65.22
CA GLU A 703 53.53 -3.30 65.96
C GLU A 703 53.40 -3.71 67.43
N SER A 704 53.15 -5.00 67.73
CA SER A 704 52.95 -5.46 69.11
C SER A 704 54.20 -5.30 70.02
N PRO A 705 55.41 -5.75 69.61
CA PRO A 705 56.62 -5.55 70.41
C PRO A 705 56.99 -4.08 70.62
N LEU A 706 56.82 -3.25 69.57
CA LEU A 706 57.13 -1.84 69.65
C LEU A 706 56.15 -1.09 70.57
N LEU A 707 54.84 -1.31 70.41
CA LEU A 707 53.82 -0.60 71.20
C LEU A 707 53.88 -0.96 72.68
N SER A 708 54.07 -2.23 73.03
CA SER A 708 54.18 -2.67 74.42
C SER A 708 55.33 -1.97 75.15
N ILE A 709 56.52 -1.96 74.54
CA ILE A 709 57.71 -1.34 75.12
C ILE A 709 57.61 0.19 75.12
N TYR A 710 57.01 0.77 74.08
CA TYR A 710 56.77 2.21 74.02
C TYR A 710 55.80 2.70 75.11
N GLN A 711 54.72 1.95 75.39
CA GLN A 711 53.78 2.28 76.46
C GLN A 711 54.42 2.15 77.85
N GLU A 712 55.21 1.10 78.07
CA GLU A 712 55.98 0.94 79.32
C GLU A 712 56.97 2.10 79.50
N PHE A 713 57.66 2.49 78.43
CA PHE A 713 58.54 3.66 78.42
C PHE A 713 57.80 4.95 78.76
N GLU A 714 56.68 5.27 78.10
CA GLU A 714 55.95 6.51 78.36
C GLU A 714 55.45 6.59 79.80
N THR A 715 54.90 5.49 80.33
CA THR A 715 54.40 5.46 81.71
C THR A 715 55.53 5.65 82.73
N LEU A 716 56.66 4.97 82.56
CA LEU A 716 57.82 5.13 83.44
C LEU A 716 58.44 6.52 83.34
N ARG A 717 58.52 7.09 82.13
CA ARG A 717 59.02 8.46 81.92
C ARG A 717 58.15 9.46 82.67
N GLN A 718 56.83 9.39 82.49
CA GLN A 718 55.89 10.28 83.19
C GLN A 718 55.95 10.12 84.71
N ASN A 719 56.00 8.88 85.20
CA ASN A 719 56.08 8.59 86.63
C ASN A 719 57.40 9.08 87.25
N ALA A 720 58.52 8.86 86.58
CA ALA A 720 59.84 9.31 87.06
C ALA A 720 59.92 10.85 87.09
N GLN A 721 59.39 11.54 86.08
CA GLN A 721 59.30 13.00 86.06
C GLN A 721 58.40 13.54 87.18
N ALA A 722 57.22 12.95 87.37
CA ALA A 722 56.30 13.34 88.43
C ALA A 722 56.92 13.14 89.81
N LYS A 723 57.55 11.97 90.05
CA LYS A 723 58.22 11.66 91.32
C LYS A 723 59.43 12.55 91.58
N PHE A 724 60.19 12.91 90.55
CA PHE A 724 61.27 13.89 90.70
C PHE A 724 60.77 15.23 91.24
N ILE A 725 59.66 15.74 90.69
CA ILE A 725 59.05 17.00 91.12
C ILE A 725 58.56 16.91 92.59
N GLU A 726 58.04 15.75 93.01
CA GLU A 726 57.62 15.53 94.40
C GLU A 726 58.82 15.55 95.36
N ILE A 727 59.91 14.86 95.03
CA ILE A 727 61.11 14.79 95.89
C ILE A 727 61.84 16.13 95.91
N GLU A 728 61.87 16.88 94.81
CA GLU A 728 62.45 18.23 94.78
C GLU A 728 61.76 19.18 95.78
N ARG A 729 60.50 18.93 96.17
CA ARG A 729 59.82 19.68 97.25
C ARG A 729 60.37 19.32 98.63
N LEU A 730 60.72 18.06 98.87
CA LEU A 730 61.23 17.55 100.15
C LEU A 730 62.73 17.83 100.34
N ILE A 731 63.50 17.69 99.25
CA ILE A 731 64.94 17.91 99.18
C ILE A 731 65.20 19.02 98.15
N PRO A 732 64.90 20.28 98.50
CA PRO A 732 65.14 21.39 97.59
C PRO A 732 66.64 21.58 97.34
N ALA A 733 66.97 22.16 96.19
CA ALA A 733 68.37 22.47 95.82
C ALA A 733 69.08 23.42 96.82
N GLN A 734 68.32 24.13 97.67
CA GLN A 734 68.84 24.98 98.74
C GLN A 734 68.55 24.35 100.11
N ARG A 735 69.52 24.36 101.03
CA ARG A 735 69.35 23.79 102.39
C ARG A 735 68.20 24.48 103.13
N LYS A 736 67.29 23.69 103.68
CA LYS A 736 66.19 24.13 104.57
C LYS A 736 66.26 23.40 105.91
N TRP A 737 65.58 23.94 106.92
CA TRP A 737 65.32 23.27 108.20
C TRP A 737 63.92 22.62 108.15
N PRO A 738 63.74 21.36 108.61
CA PRO A 738 64.73 20.46 109.22
C PRO A 738 65.79 19.97 108.21
N PRO A 739 67.03 19.74 108.66
CA PRO A 739 68.14 19.45 107.77
C PRO A 739 68.05 18.02 107.22
N ASN A 740 68.66 17.79 106.06
CA ASN A 740 68.63 16.52 105.34
C ASN A 740 70.03 16.23 104.77
N SER A 741 70.48 14.99 104.82
CA SER A 741 71.83 14.60 104.41
C SER A 741 72.05 14.54 102.88
N LEU A 742 70.97 14.54 102.10
CA LEU A 742 70.96 14.29 100.64
C LEU A 742 70.85 15.57 99.80
N MET A 743 71.35 15.52 98.55
CA MET A 743 71.21 16.55 97.50
C MET A 743 71.03 15.89 96.12
N LEU A 744 70.03 16.32 95.34
CA LEU A 744 69.59 15.68 94.08
C LEU A 744 70.32 16.15 92.80
N THR A 745 71.58 16.59 92.90
CA THR A 745 72.29 17.23 91.75
C THR A 745 72.65 16.25 90.63
N VAL A 746 72.94 14.99 90.98
CA VAL A 746 73.36 13.97 90.00
C VAL A 746 72.15 13.49 89.21
N GLU A 747 71.05 13.21 89.90
CA GLU A 747 69.81 12.66 89.36
C GLU A 747 69.11 13.66 88.45
N ARG A 748 69.20 14.96 88.75
CA ARG A 748 68.71 16.03 87.87
C ARG A 748 69.39 16.00 86.49
N ASN A 749 70.69 15.73 86.45
CA ASN A 749 71.43 15.60 85.21
C ASN A 749 71.12 14.25 84.50
N GLU A 750 70.93 13.17 85.25
CA GLU A 750 70.54 11.86 84.71
C GLU A 750 69.19 11.95 83.96
N ILE A 751 68.17 12.62 84.51
CA ILE A 751 66.87 12.83 83.82
C ILE A 751 67.04 13.63 82.53
N ALA A 752 67.79 14.74 82.58
CA ALA A 752 67.97 15.61 81.42
C ALA A 752 68.67 14.86 80.26
N GLN A 753 69.66 14.03 80.56
CA GLN A 753 70.34 13.19 79.58
C GLN A 753 69.42 12.12 78.96
N LEU A 754 68.53 11.52 79.75
CA LEU A 754 67.56 10.55 79.24
C LEU A 754 66.54 11.19 78.29
N GLU A 755 66.07 12.41 78.58
CA GLU A 755 65.16 13.14 77.68
C GLU A 755 65.83 13.55 76.36
N GLU A 756 67.10 13.97 76.40
CA GLU A 756 67.85 14.30 75.18
C GLU A 756 68.03 13.06 74.29
N LYS A 757 68.40 11.91 74.89
CA LYS A 757 68.50 10.62 74.18
C LYS A 757 67.17 10.21 73.54
N TRP A 758 66.05 10.41 74.23
CA TRP A 758 64.73 10.14 73.67
C TRP A 758 64.43 11.02 72.43
N GLN A 759 64.71 12.32 72.48
CA GLN A 759 64.50 13.22 71.35
C GLN A 759 65.38 12.87 70.14
N GLN A 760 66.62 12.42 70.37
CA GLN A 760 67.51 11.96 69.32
C GLN A 760 66.99 10.67 68.65
N LEU A 761 66.57 9.69 69.43
CA LEU A 761 66.05 8.42 68.92
C LEU A 761 64.78 8.62 68.07
N ARG A 762 63.88 9.53 68.47
CA ARG A 762 62.65 9.81 67.73
C ARG A 762 62.87 10.38 66.33
N ASN A 763 63.92 11.19 66.15
CA ASN A 763 64.19 11.91 64.91
C ASN A 763 65.16 11.16 63.97
N GLN A 764 65.74 10.04 64.40
CA GLN A 764 66.67 9.24 63.61
C GLN A 764 65.94 8.09 62.91
N VAL A 765 66.28 7.86 61.63
CA VAL A 765 65.84 6.67 60.91
C VAL A 765 66.62 5.47 61.45
N THR A 766 65.91 4.50 62.04
CA THR A 766 66.53 3.32 62.65
C THR A 766 65.71 2.07 62.34
N SER A 767 66.32 0.88 62.45
CA SER A 767 65.54 -0.37 62.37
C SER A 767 64.75 -0.59 63.65
N VAL A 768 63.58 -1.20 63.54
CA VAL A 768 62.65 -1.44 64.66
C VAL A 768 63.32 -2.18 65.81
N ILE A 769 64.14 -3.20 65.53
CA ILE A 769 64.84 -3.98 66.56
C ILE A 769 65.80 -3.10 67.37
N HIS A 770 66.55 -2.22 66.70
CA HIS A 770 67.46 -1.30 67.37
C HIS A 770 66.70 -0.25 68.19
N PHE A 771 65.60 0.25 67.65
CA PHE A 771 64.73 1.21 68.35
C PHE A 771 64.10 0.60 69.61
N VAL A 772 63.59 -0.62 69.53
CA VAL A 772 63.06 -1.38 70.66
C VAL A 772 64.12 -1.61 71.73
N ARG A 773 65.32 -2.02 71.35
CA ARG A 773 66.44 -2.22 72.29
C ARG A 773 66.81 -0.92 73.02
N ALA A 774 66.92 0.18 72.27
CA ALA A 774 67.23 1.49 72.84
C ALA A 774 66.12 1.96 73.81
N LEU A 775 64.85 1.71 73.48
CA LEU A 775 63.72 1.97 74.38
C LEU A 775 63.79 1.11 75.65
N SER A 776 64.11 -0.19 75.56
CA SER A 776 64.24 -1.06 76.73
C SER A 776 65.39 -0.62 77.66
N GLU A 777 66.51 -0.15 77.10
CA GLU A 777 67.62 0.41 77.87
C GLU A 777 67.20 1.70 78.60
N MET A 778 66.40 2.56 77.95
CA MET A 778 65.82 3.74 78.59
C MET A 778 64.78 3.37 79.67
N VAL A 779 63.92 2.38 79.43
CA VAL A 779 62.97 1.82 80.42
C VAL A 779 63.69 1.39 81.68
N ALA A 780 64.76 0.60 81.54
CA ALA A 780 65.58 0.16 82.68
C ALA A 780 66.21 1.35 83.42
N SER A 781 66.68 2.35 82.67
CA SER A 781 67.28 3.58 83.23
C SER A 781 66.25 4.37 84.04
N TYR A 782 65.07 4.67 83.48
CA TYR A 782 63.99 5.38 84.19
C TYR A 782 63.47 4.61 85.40
N ARG A 783 63.37 3.27 85.31
CA ARG A 783 62.96 2.43 86.45
C ARG A 783 63.98 2.49 87.59
N SER A 784 65.26 2.35 87.28
CA SER A 784 66.33 2.47 88.29
C SER A 784 66.32 3.83 88.98
N LEU A 785 66.05 4.88 88.20
CA LEU A 785 65.99 6.26 88.67
C LEU A 785 64.76 6.47 89.58
N LEU A 786 63.61 5.91 89.22
CA LEU A 786 62.40 5.90 90.04
C LEU A 786 62.60 5.13 91.36
N GLU A 787 63.31 4.00 91.36
CA GLU A 787 63.65 3.27 92.58
C GLU A 787 64.57 4.08 93.52
N LYS A 788 65.61 4.74 92.97
CA LYS A 788 66.45 5.68 93.74
C LYS A 788 65.61 6.78 94.39
N PHE A 789 64.68 7.35 93.63
CA PHE A 789 63.75 8.37 94.10
C PHE A 789 62.88 7.92 95.26
N LEU A 790 62.26 6.74 95.18
CA LEU A 790 61.47 6.21 96.29
C LEU A 790 62.31 6.00 97.56
N GLN A 791 63.57 5.57 97.41
CA GLN A 791 64.49 5.42 98.54
C GLN A 791 64.86 6.78 99.15
N TYR A 792 65.15 7.79 98.33
CA TYR A 792 65.47 9.15 98.79
C TYR A 792 64.29 9.82 99.48
N GLU A 793 63.07 9.63 98.98
CA GLU A 793 61.85 10.11 99.63
C GLU A 793 61.72 9.54 101.06
N GLN A 794 61.85 8.22 101.21
CA GLN A 794 61.75 7.56 102.53
C GLN A 794 62.87 8.01 103.48
N TRP A 795 64.11 8.09 102.97
CA TRP A 795 65.26 8.53 103.75
C TRP A 795 65.08 9.96 104.26
N ALA A 796 64.69 10.86 103.36
CA ALA A 796 64.48 12.27 103.68
C ALA A 796 63.42 12.48 104.77
N ILE A 797 62.31 11.75 104.69
CA ILE A 797 61.24 11.83 105.69
C ILE A 797 61.72 11.32 107.05
N GLN A 798 62.48 10.22 107.09
CA GLN A 798 63.01 9.66 108.34
C GLN A 798 63.99 10.60 109.03
N GLU A 799 64.88 11.26 108.29
CA GLU A 799 65.85 12.20 108.83
C GLU A 799 65.18 13.46 109.39
N GLN A 800 64.25 14.07 108.63
CA GLN A 800 63.49 15.23 109.10
C GLN A 800 62.71 14.90 110.38
N ALA A 801 62.00 13.76 110.39
CA ALA A 801 61.24 13.31 111.57
C ALA A 801 62.14 13.03 112.78
N ARG A 802 63.38 12.55 112.57
CA ARG A 802 64.33 12.29 113.66
C ARG A 802 64.76 13.57 114.35
N ILE A 803 65.04 14.63 113.59
CA ILE A 803 65.44 15.91 114.15
C ILE A 803 64.27 16.60 114.82
N GLU A 804 63.09 16.58 114.21
CA GLU A 804 61.87 17.12 114.81
C GLU A 804 61.58 16.47 116.18
N ARG A 805 61.73 15.14 116.30
CA ARG A 805 61.57 14.44 117.59
C ARG A 805 62.54 14.95 118.65
N ILE A 806 63.82 15.12 118.31
CA ILE A 806 64.82 15.60 119.26
C ILE A 806 64.56 17.05 119.65
N GLU A 807 64.13 17.90 118.71
CA GLU A 807 63.73 19.28 119.02
C GLU A 807 62.51 19.32 119.96
N VAL A 808 61.51 18.46 119.73
CA VAL A 808 60.35 18.33 120.62
C VAL A 808 60.78 17.84 122.01
N ASP A 809 61.72 16.90 122.11
CA ASP A 809 62.27 16.43 123.38
C ASP A 809 63.01 17.56 124.12
N ILE A 810 63.83 18.36 123.42
CA ILE A 810 64.50 19.55 123.99
C ILE A 810 63.45 20.54 124.52
N GLN A 811 62.41 20.84 123.74
CA GLN A 811 61.33 21.74 124.17
C GLN A 811 60.57 21.19 125.39
N ARG A 812 60.35 19.88 125.46
CA ARG A 812 59.73 19.23 126.61
C ARG A 812 60.60 19.36 127.87
N LEU A 813 61.90 19.11 127.75
CA LEU A 813 62.85 19.26 128.85
C LEU A 813 62.95 20.72 129.31
N ASP A 814 62.97 21.67 128.38
CA ASP A 814 62.95 23.10 128.70
C ASP A 814 61.69 23.50 129.50
N ARG A 815 60.51 22.97 129.13
CA ARG A 815 59.26 23.17 129.90
C ARG A 815 59.31 22.57 131.31
N LEU A 816 59.95 21.43 131.51
CA LEU A 816 60.11 20.86 132.85
C LEU A 816 60.97 21.75 133.74
N TRP A 817 62.06 22.28 133.20
CA TRP A 817 62.88 23.28 133.89
C TRP A 817 62.10 24.57 134.17
N GLU A 818 61.25 25.03 133.24
CA GLU A 818 60.36 26.18 133.49
C GLU A 818 59.43 25.96 134.69
N ILE A 819 58.86 24.76 134.82
CA ILE A 819 58.00 24.41 135.95
C ILE A 819 58.80 24.47 137.26
N GLN A 820 60.04 23.96 137.28
CA GLN A 820 60.89 24.05 138.48
C GLN A 820 61.28 25.50 138.79
N GLN A 821 61.61 26.31 137.78
CA GLN A 821 61.88 27.74 137.95
C GLN A 821 60.70 28.46 138.62
N ARG A 822 59.47 28.16 138.20
CA ARG A 822 58.25 28.73 138.81
C ARG A 822 58.03 28.23 140.24
N ARG A 823 58.32 26.97 140.55
CA ARG A 823 58.19 26.42 141.92
C ARG A 823 59.15 27.07 142.91
N TYR A 824 60.40 27.29 142.50
CA TYR A 824 61.43 27.90 143.36
C TYR A 824 61.58 29.41 143.14
N ALA A 825 60.54 30.09 142.62
CA ALA A 825 60.59 31.52 142.34
C ALA A 825 60.89 32.39 143.58
N GLN A 826 60.60 31.89 144.77
CA GLN A 826 60.90 32.57 146.05
C GLN A 826 62.38 32.48 146.44
N VAL A 827 63.17 31.61 145.80
CA VAL A 827 64.62 31.46 146.01
C VAL A 827 65.36 31.96 144.76
N PRO A 828 65.85 33.22 144.75
CA PRO A 828 66.38 33.85 143.54
C PRO A 828 67.62 33.14 142.97
N GLU A 829 68.43 32.50 143.80
CA GLU A 829 69.63 31.77 143.36
C GLU A 829 69.30 30.54 142.51
N ILE A 830 68.28 29.76 142.91
CA ILE A 830 67.84 28.55 142.19
C ILE A 830 67.13 28.95 140.90
N ALA A 831 66.23 29.93 140.96
CA ALA A 831 65.50 30.41 139.78
C ALA A 831 66.44 31.03 138.73
N GLY A 832 67.49 31.74 139.15
CA GLY A 832 68.53 32.29 138.28
C GLY A 832 69.37 31.22 137.58
N GLN A 833 69.82 30.19 138.32
CA GLN A 833 70.57 29.06 137.73
C GLN A 833 69.75 28.31 136.67
N ILE A 834 68.46 28.09 136.92
CA ILE A 834 67.56 27.43 135.95
C ILE A 834 67.35 28.33 134.72
N GLN A 835 67.19 29.64 134.90
CA GLN A 835 67.03 30.58 133.78
C GLN A 835 68.25 30.59 132.86
N ASP A 836 69.46 30.59 133.42
CA ASP A 836 70.70 30.56 132.64
C ASP A 836 70.87 29.27 131.84
N LEU A 837 70.50 28.12 132.42
CA LEU A 837 70.53 26.83 131.71
C LEU A 837 69.58 26.83 130.50
N ARG A 838 68.35 27.32 130.68
CA ARG A 838 67.35 27.43 129.61
C ARG A 838 67.77 28.40 128.51
N GLN A 839 68.30 29.57 128.88
CA GLN A 839 68.80 30.54 127.91
C GLN A 839 69.99 30.03 127.10
N LYS A 840 70.91 29.28 127.72
CA LYS A 840 72.03 28.65 127.01
C LYS A 840 71.53 27.60 126.01
N ALA A 841 70.62 26.72 126.42
CA ALA A 841 70.06 25.71 125.53
C ALA A 841 69.31 26.32 124.33
N ALA A 842 68.51 27.37 124.54
CA ALA A 842 67.82 28.08 123.46
C ALA A 842 68.80 28.71 122.45
N LYS A 843 69.85 29.39 122.95
CA LYS A 843 70.89 29.98 122.09
C LYS A 843 71.64 28.93 121.29
N GLU A 844 71.94 27.78 121.89
CA GLU A 844 72.64 26.70 121.18
C GLU A 844 71.76 26.09 120.07
N VAL A 845 70.46 25.88 120.29
CA VAL A 845 69.53 25.41 119.23
C VAL A 845 69.47 26.40 118.06
N ASP A 846 69.32 27.70 118.33
CA ASP A 846 69.28 28.72 117.28
C ASP A 846 70.61 28.82 116.52
N SER A 847 71.75 28.65 117.21
CA SER A 847 73.07 28.62 116.58
C SER A 847 73.25 27.42 115.64
N LEU A 848 72.70 26.25 115.98
CA LEU A 848 72.73 25.06 115.13
C LEU A 848 71.85 25.21 113.89
N ARG A 849 70.68 25.86 114.03
CA ARG A 849 69.81 26.20 112.90
C ARG A 849 70.50 27.17 111.93
N GLN A 850 71.12 28.22 112.46
CA GLN A 850 71.90 29.16 111.64
C GLN A 850 73.13 28.49 111.01
N TYR A 851 73.83 27.62 111.72
CA TYR A 851 74.96 26.85 111.19
C TYR A 851 74.55 26.02 109.97
N TRP A 852 73.41 25.32 110.02
CA TRP A 852 72.94 24.52 108.89
C TRP A 852 72.59 25.36 107.66
N LEU A 853 71.89 26.48 107.88
CA LEU A 853 71.42 27.36 106.80
C LEU A 853 72.58 28.13 106.14
N THR A 854 73.58 28.55 106.91
CA THR A 854 74.71 29.36 106.41
C THR A 854 75.87 28.55 105.83
N ASN A 855 76.12 27.33 106.32
CA ASN A 855 77.20 26.47 105.80
C ASN A 855 76.83 25.68 104.55
N ALA A 856 75.76 26.11 103.86
CA ALA A 856 75.22 25.44 102.68
C ALA A 856 76.25 25.14 101.58
N SER A 857 77.34 25.91 101.51
CA SER A 857 78.31 25.89 100.42
C SER A 857 79.69 25.29 100.75
N ARG A 858 79.97 24.85 101.99
CA ARG A 858 81.37 24.52 102.40
C ARG A 858 81.68 23.04 102.62
N ARG A 859 80.69 22.19 102.93
CA ARG A 859 80.88 20.77 103.25
C ARG A 859 79.71 19.92 102.74
N PRO A 860 79.88 18.60 102.50
CA PRO A 860 78.76 17.74 102.14
C PRO A 860 77.67 17.73 103.23
N PRO A 861 76.37 17.75 102.86
CA PRO A 861 75.26 17.89 103.81
C PRO A 861 75.20 16.76 104.85
N SER A 862 75.63 15.55 104.51
CA SER A 862 75.67 14.40 105.41
C SER A 862 76.56 14.62 106.64
N VAL A 863 77.74 15.21 106.44
CA VAL A 863 78.69 15.48 107.53
C VAL A 863 78.18 16.58 108.45
N ASP A 864 77.55 17.62 107.88
CA ASP A 864 76.93 18.69 108.66
C ASP A 864 75.66 18.19 109.39
N TYR A 865 74.89 17.29 108.79
CA TYR A 865 73.70 16.70 109.39
C TYR A 865 74.04 15.88 110.63
N ASP A 866 75.05 15.00 110.54
CA ASP A 866 75.52 14.22 111.68
C ASP A 866 76.04 15.11 112.82
N LEU A 867 76.71 16.22 112.47
CA LEU A 867 77.16 17.19 113.47
C LEU A 867 75.97 17.86 114.18
N VAL A 868 74.99 18.34 113.41
CA VAL A 868 73.77 18.96 113.95
C VAL A 868 73.00 17.96 114.83
N LEU A 869 72.82 16.73 114.36
CA LEU A 869 72.14 15.67 115.09
C LEU A 869 72.85 15.33 116.40
N ARG A 870 74.18 15.15 116.38
CA ARG A 870 74.97 14.88 117.60
C ARG A 870 74.86 16.03 118.59
N LYS A 871 74.96 17.27 118.12
CA LYS A 871 74.85 18.46 118.98
C LYS A 871 73.47 18.62 119.60
N LEU A 872 72.40 18.33 118.85
CA LEU A 872 71.04 18.32 119.39
C LEU A 872 70.84 17.21 120.44
N ILE A 873 71.41 16.01 120.23
CA ILE A 873 71.37 14.93 121.22
C ILE A 873 72.21 15.28 122.46
N GLU A 874 73.37 15.90 122.29
CA GLU A 874 74.18 16.40 123.42
C GLU A 874 73.41 17.44 124.22
N LEU A 875 72.74 18.38 123.56
CA LEU A 875 71.87 19.39 124.18
C LEU A 875 70.72 18.77 124.97
N SER A 876 70.00 17.80 124.39
CA SER A 876 68.90 17.14 125.09
C SER A 876 69.40 16.37 126.33
N ARG A 877 70.55 15.71 126.24
CA ARG A 877 71.19 15.03 127.38
C ARG A 877 71.67 16.01 128.45
N GLN A 878 72.23 17.15 128.06
CA GLN A 878 72.67 18.19 129.00
C GLN A 878 71.48 18.75 129.77
N LEU A 879 70.36 19.04 129.10
CA LEU A 879 69.14 19.48 129.75
C LEU A 879 68.55 18.42 130.68
N ALA A 880 68.52 17.15 130.27
CA ALA A 880 67.95 16.09 131.10
C ALA A 880 68.74 15.82 132.39
N ASN A 881 70.08 15.93 132.34
CA ASN A 881 70.97 15.60 133.45
C ASN A 881 71.48 16.84 134.22
N ALA A 882 70.99 18.04 133.89
CA ALA A 882 71.41 19.26 134.57
C ALA A 882 71.02 19.22 136.05
N LYS A 883 71.91 19.72 136.90
CA LYS A 883 71.78 19.68 138.36
C LYS A 883 71.96 21.08 138.92
N VAL A 884 71.01 21.54 139.72
CA VAL A 884 70.96 22.90 140.28
C VAL A 884 71.25 22.83 141.78
N ILE A 885 72.08 23.73 142.32
CA ILE A 885 72.51 23.68 143.72
C ILE A 885 71.45 24.38 144.59
N VAL A 886 71.01 23.73 145.67
CA VAL A 886 69.99 24.19 146.63
C VAL A 886 70.64 24.29 148.01
N VAL A 887 70.56 25.44 148.68
CA VAL A 887 71.05 25.59 150.06
C VAL A 887 69.89 25.42 151.03
N ASN A 888 69.98 24.44 151.93
CA ASN A 888 68.91 24.09 152.87
C ASN A 888 68.96 24.97 154.15
N GLU A 889 67.89 25.00 154.96
CA GLU A 889 67.75 25.89 156.15
C GLU A 889 68.89 25.73 157.19
N LEU A 890 69.65 24.63 157.13
CA LEU A 890 70.81 24.31 157.95
C LEU A 890 72.16 24.75 157.33
N GLY A 891 72.15 25.50 156.22
CA GLY A 891 73.35 25.95 155.51
C GLY A 891 74.09 24.87 154.70
N GLN A 892 73.47 23.71 154.50
CA GLN A 892 74.05 22.60 153.73
C GLN A 892 73.67 22.70 152.25
N GLN A 893 74.63 22.47 151.36
CA GLN A 893 74.42 22.46 149.91
C GLN A 893 73.90 21.08 149.46
N GLU A 894 72.69 21.06 148.94
CA GLU A 894 72.07 19.90 148.30
C GLU A 894 71.92 20.15 146.78
N VAL A 895 71.62 19.10 146.01
CA VAL A 895 71.54 19.21 144.55
C VAL A 895 70.17 18.76 144.06
N MET A 896 69.52 19.57 143.22
CA MET A 896 68.22 19.32 142.64
C MET A 896 68.33 18.88 141.18
N ASP A 897 67.64 17.78 140.87
CA ASP A 897 67.47 17.28 139.50
C ASP A 897 66.20 17.88 138.84
N ILE A 898 66.01 17.65 137.54
CA ILE A 898 64.89 18.17 136.72
C ILE A 898 63.49 17.85 137.30
N ASN A 899 63.39 16.77 138.07
CA ASN A 899 62.15 16.36 138.74
C ASN A 899 61.89 17.10 140.07
N GLY A 900 62.77 18.02 140.47
CA GLY A 900 62.66 18.73 141.75
C GLY A 900 63.06 17.89 142.96
N GLN A 901 63.66 16.71 142.74
CA GLN A 901 64.17 15.84 143.80
C GLN A 901 65.54 16.31 144.26
N VAL A 902 65.66 16.51 145.57
CA VAL A 902 66.89 16.94 146.21
C VAL A 902 67.68 15.71 146.64
N ILE A 903 68.87 15.53 146.07
CA ILE A 903 69.76 14.39 146.31
C ILE A 903 70.85 14.83 147.29
N ARG A 904 70.84 14.28 148.51
CA ARG A 904 71.93 14.47 149.48
C ARG A 904 73.21 13.84 148.94
N LYS A 905 74.24 14.66 148.73
CA LYS A 905 75.62 14.16 148.72
C LYS A 905 76.10 14.13 150.18
N LEU A 906 76.78 13.03 150.54
CA LEU A 906 77.51 12.88 151.80
C LEU A 906 78.41 14.09 152.08
#